data_AF-A0A940R5S0-F1
#
_entry.id   AF-A0A940R5S0-F1
#
_cell.length_a   1.000
_cell.length_b   1.000
_cell.length_c   1.000
_cell.angle_alpha   90.00
_cell.angle_beta   90.00
_cell.angle_gamma   90.00
#
_symmetry.space_group_name_H-M   'P 1'
#
loop_
_entity.id
_entity.type
_entity.pdbx_description
1 polymer ?
#
loop_
_entity_poly.entity_id
_entity_poly.type
_entity_poly.pdbx_seq_one_letter_code
_entity_poly.pdbx_strand_id
1 'polypeptide(L)'
;MSPPINSPSRPQTPAQTPAPPPQNDEHVVERGDTLDGIARQHATDVPTLQKLNPQIRNPDVINPGDRVKLPKAAANDPADTQVQPPVQQTPPAQTPKTPEAARVDGALKEVSRTQGELAYHKQEVARGNEAMKADVRDLDRQLTSAQKELKTAVSAEIDAGVGAKADDAAVAKAGQDIAARYTDPNDQKAVTDAVAGIRTERQAQGIVAAAQAKGNPSDAVKALGTGTANVPQPVKDAVLADPGAKKILADAAAWVNQPLTDKPSNGTLPQGQTASSMQRLEQITQGLDKQTAAALVEQTLPGYEAFAKANADHFGGGSPLGMQGVTHLMNVTSRIAGTPQGDAAIARYAGSGAWHIDAVRNAIGNGADPAYAIELARQMKAAGSDPKIVVQNINDGITQRDLSKIADGESPAATLDVAKRMEAAGVDATGVVKVATDGVQKFKDKVADDVKKLAQHDAELSWLVQNDGAGLSPQQLNKAVADYRAGKGADWQAEETKLRQQVAADGTKLTEQMIALNEKAPTGAAPAIDDALKKIADDPSAGLAISTALQTDPKLADDTHAASMANLFAFSKLGDVARKFTNEAASAYVRTHVLDKMQGVNLHDPASVAAAKQAIGDLKNENFAKLLGVTKGDLDKAVKAVEDAVGKAGSTPAEMNKALQDLNKKLDTDAALSKTFNKETVPGQLLRGVGVAFAGASLYNSYNKAAANPGDIQNDLKLVLDAAGFAQKNAEVLVGLGAVDKASKLGQFGGEWKLAARATAGDLIAGVSAVFDGISAVRSGFGIGTAQDTGNAIFSATTAVGGALTVAPAFGAAAWLGPVGLGVTAVGVVGKLAYDAIKNAHQYEGASEKFLISAGYNDKAAAALSKQGGVLSGAAGSGQLPFLQKYAELKHVPADRLQSWINSLSPDQVEQLSKRVLQTAGDSEGDPGRFSDGPAQTKIIATGSPFPAQVTLANTVGVFEKYLDGDGVPHL
;
A
#
# COMPACT_ATOMS: atom_id res chain seq x y z
N MET A 1 -51.26 -77.70 -5.82
CA MET A 1 -51.03 -79.09 -6.27
C MET A 1 -50.85 -79.08 -7.77
N SER A 2 -49.61 -79.33 -8.21
CA SER A 2 -49.23 -80.18 -9.36
C SER A 2 -49.80 -79.82 -10.77
N PRO A 3 -49.34 -80.44 -11.87
CA PRO A 3 -48.45 -79.86 -12.89
C PRO A 3 -49.09 -80.13 -14.30
N PRO A 4 -48.47 -80.61 -15.43
CA PRO A 4 -47.07 -80.71 -15.89
C PRO A 4 -46.83 -80.50 -17.46
N ILE A 5 -45.57 -80.76 -17.90
CA ILE A 5 -44.97 -81.27 -19.19
C ILE A 5 -44.89 -80.53 -20.57
N ASN A 6 -43.63 -80.44 -21.07
CA ASN A 6 -42.98 -80.85 -22.37
C ASN A 6 -43.15 -80.19 -23.77
N SER A 7 -41.98 -79.77 -24.33
CA SER A 7 -41.28 -80.19 -25.61
C SER A 7 -41.93 -79.99 -27.01
N PRO A 8 -41.21 -80.15 -28.18
CA PRO A 8 -39.84 -79.79 -28.62
C PRO A 8 -39.70 -79.22 -30.10
N SER A 9 -38.46 -78.82 -30.45
CA SER A 9 -37.71 -78.73 -31.76
C SER A 9 -38.36 -78.83 -33.17
N ARG A 10 -37.94 -77.97 -34.15
CA ARG A 10 -37.19 -78.27 -35.44
C ARG A 10 -37.23 -77.15 -36.54
N PRO A 11 -36.38 -77.21 -37.61
CA PRO A 11 -35.73 -76.06 -38.30
C PRO A 11 -36.21 -75.78 -39.75
N GLN A 12 -35.80 -74.64 -40.36
CA GLN A 12 -35.28 -74.47 -41.75
C GLN A 12 -35.32 -73.00 -42.26
N THR A 13 -34.24 -72.56 -42.92
CA THR A 13 -34.05 -71.39 -43.82
C THR A 13 -34.83 -71.55 -45.16
N PRO A 14 -34.80 -70.63 -46.16
CA PRO A 14 -34.55 -69.16 -46.23
C PRO A 14 -35.56 -68.35 -47.11
N ALA A 15 -35.47 -67.00 -47.01
CA ALA A 15 -35.83 -65.94 -48.00
C ALA A 15 -37.32 -65.56 -48.29
N GLN A 16 -37.69 -64.30 -48.01
CA GLN A 16 -37.92 -63.22 -49.00
C GLN A 16 -38.48 -61.93 -48.35
N THR A 17 -37.98 -60.79 -48.83
CA THR A 17 -38.17 -59.40 -48.39
C THR A 17 -39.53 -58.80 -48.81
N PRO A 18 -40.09 -57.85 -48.05
CA PRO A 18 -40.83 -56.72 -48.63
C PRO A 18 -40.16 -55.36 -48.37
N ALA A 19 -40.32 -54.47 -49.36
CA ALA A 19 -39.73 -53.14 -49.56
C ALA A 19 -40.04 -52.07 -48.47
N PRO A 20 -39.30 -50.94 -48.43
CA PRO A 20 -39.38 -49.94 -47.35
C PRO A 20 -40.54 -48.93 -47.52
N PRO A 21 -41.10 -48.36 -46.43
CA PRO A 21 -42.02 -47.21 -46.50
C PRO A 21 -41.29 -45.86 -46.59
N PRO A 22 -41.98 -44.78 -47.00
CA PRO A 22 -41.41 -43.55 -47.56
C PRO A 22 -40.76 -42.59 -46.54
N GLN A 23 -39.69 -41.92 -46.99
CA GLN A 23 -38.97 -40.87 -46.27
C GLN A 23 -39.82 -39.60 -46.14
N ASN A 24 -40.11 -39.17 -44.90
CA ASN A 24 -40.66 -37.85 -44.62
C ASN A 24 -39.53 -36.81 -44.65
N ASP A 25 -39.71 -35.72 -45.42
CA ASP A 25 -38.80 -34.57 -45.52
C ASP A 25 -38.82 -33.68 -44.22
N GLU A 26 -39.57 -34.07 -43.18
CA GLU A 26 -39.73 -33.35 -41.90
C GLU A 26 -39.91 -34.30 -40.68
N HIS A 27 -39.30 -33.97 -39.54
CA HIS A 27 -39.49 -34.62 -38.23
C HIS A 27 -40.44 -33.80 -37.34
N VAL A 28 -41.40 -34.43 -36.68
CA VAL A 28 -42.27 -33.77 -35.68
C VAL A 28 -41.69 -34.05 -34.30
N VAL A 29 -41.29 -33.00 -33.58
CA VAL A 29 -40.62 -33.10 -32.28
C VAL A 29 -41.55 -33.74 -31.25
N GLU A 30 -41.08 -34.77 -30.54
CA GLU A 30 -41.79 -35.41 -29.44
C GLU A 30 -41.22 -35.00 -28.07
N ARG A 31 -41.94 -35.34 -26.98
CA ARG A 31 -41.51 -34.97 -25.62
C ARG A 31 -40.23 -35.73 -25.24
N GLY A 32 -39.13 -35.00 -25.16
CA GLY A 32 -37.80 -35.55 -24.82
C GLY A 32 -36.79 -35.45 -25.97
N ASP A 33 -37.24 -35.06 -27.17
CA ASP A 33 -36.34 -34.81 -28.29
C ASP A 33 -35.46 -33.58 -28.06
N THR A 34 -34.25 -33.62 -28.59
CA THR A 34 -33.34 -32.48 -28.73
C THR A 34 -32.90 -32.36 -30.19
N LEU A 35 -32.51 -31.15 -30.64
CA LEU A 35 -32.08 -30.96 -32.04
C LEU A 35 -30.85 -31.82 -32.39
N ASP A 36 -29.96 -32.07 -31.42
CA ASP A 36 -28.80 -32.96 -31.54
C ASP A 36 -29.20 -34.44 -31.63
N GLY A 37 -30.20 -34.87 -30.84
CA GLY A 37 -30.76 -36.22 -30.93
C GLY A 37 -31.39 -36.49 -32.29
N ILE A 38 -32.18 -35.54 -32.80
CA ILE A 38 -32.81 -35.61 -34.13
C ILE A 38 -31.73 -35.63 -35.23
N ALA A 39 -30.70 -34.78 -35.13
CA ALA A 39 -29.61 -34.76 -36.11
C ALA A 39 -28.90 -36.12 -36.21
N ARG A 40 -28.56 -36.73 -35.08
CA ARG A 40 -27.93 -38.05 -35.02
C ARG A 40 -28.83 -39.16 -35.57
N GLN A 41 -30.11 -39.13 -35.22
CA GLN A 41 -31.08 -40.11 -35.69
C GLN A 41 -31.22 -40.09 -37.22
N HIS A 42 -31.08 -38.92 -37.83
CA HIS A 42 -31.19 -38.71 -39.27
C HIS A 42 -29.85 -38.56 -39.98
N ALA A 43 -28.74 -38.95 -39.32
CA ALA A 43 -27.38 -38.92 -39.87
C ALA A 43 -27.00 -37.56 -40.51
N THR A 44 -27.40 -36.47 -39.87
CA THR A 44 -27.05 -35.09 -40.21
C THR A 44 -26.43 -34.40 -38.98
N ASP A 45 -26.07 -33.13 -39.08
CA ASP A 45 -25.61 -32.30 -37.96
C ASP A 45 -26.58 -31.15 -37.62
N VAL A 46 -26.45 -30.63 -36.40
CA VAL A 46 -27.25 -29.52 -35.85
C VAL A 46 -27.15 -28.25 -36.71
N PRO A 47 -25.95 -27.81 -37.17
CA PRO A 47 -25.83 -26.63 -38.03
C PRO A 47 -26.61 -26.74 -39.35
N THR A 48 -26.63 -27.93 -39.95
CA THR A 48 -27.39 -28.18 -41.19
C THR A 48 -28.89 -28.11 -40.93
N LEU A 49 -29.38 -28.66 -39.82
CA LEU A 49 -30.78 -28.54 -39.43
C LEU A 49 -31.19 -27.09 -39.12
N GLN A 50 -30.33 -26.31 -38.45
CA GLN A 50 -30.61 -24.89 -38.18
C GLN A 50 -30.69 -24.05 -39.46
N LYS A 51 -29.82 -24.31 -40.44
CA LYS A 51 -29.86 -23.62 -41.74
C LYS A 51 -31.16 -23.89 -42.50
N LEU A 52 -31.66 -25.12 -42.44
CA LEU A 52 -32.92 -25.53 -43.10
C LEU A 52 -34.16 -25.05 -42.35
N ASN A 53 -34.01 -24.76 -41.04
CA ASN A 53 -35.09 -24.34 -40.15
C ASN A 53 -34.79 -22.99 -39.48
N PRO A 54 -34.70 -21.89 -40.26
CA PRO A 54 -34.35 -20.56 -39.72
C PRO A 54 -35.36 -20.01 -38.72
N GLN A 55 -36.55 -20.63 -38.60
CA GLN A 55 -37.52 -20.33 -37.54
C GLN A 55 -37.03 -20.73 -36.14
N ILE A 56 -36.11 -21.70 -36.02
CA ILE A 56 -35.53 -22.14 -34.75
C ILE A 56 -34.35 -21.23 -34.42
N ARG A 57 -34.63 -20.13 -33.71
CA ARG A 57 -33.62 -19.11 -33.36
C ARG A 57 -32.65 -19.56 -32.27
N ASN A 58 -33.07 -20.49 -31.41
CA ASN A 58 -32.23 -21.08 -30.36
C ASN A 58 -32.30 -22.62 -30.47
N PRO A 59 -31.18 -23.32 -30.75
CA PRO A 59 -31.15 -24.77 -30.96
C PRO A 59 -31.48 -25.60 -29.71
N ASP A 60 -31.35 -25.00 -28.51
CA ASP A 60 -31.61 -25.66 -27.24
C ASP A 60 -33.09 -25.62 -26.84
N VAL A 61 -33.95 -24.97 -27.64
CA VAL A 61 -35.36 -24.76 -27.34
C VAL A 61 -36.21 -25.23 -28.53
N ILE A 62 -36.64 -26.49 -28.49
CA ILE A 62 -37.68 -27.06 -29.37
C ILE A 62 -38.83 -27.59 -28.53
N ASN A 63 -40.08 -27.41 -28.98
CA ASN A 63 -41.27 -27.84 -28.25
C ASN A 63 -41.92 -29.05 -28.92
N PRO A 64 -42.54 -29.96 -28.14
CA PRO A 64 -43.29 -31.07 -28.70
C PRO A 64 -44.40 -30.59 -29.65
N GLY A 65 -44.43 -31.11 -30.87
CA GLY A 65 -45.30 -30.70 -31.96
C GLY A 65 -44.64 -29.78 -33.01
N ASP A 66 -43.45 -29.25 -32.73
CA ASP A 66 -42.68 -28.46 -33.71
C ASP A 66 -42.24 -29.34 -34.90
N ARG A 67 -42.16 -28.75 -36.10
CA ARG A 67 -41.73 -29.45 -37.33
C ARG A 67 -40.33 -29.01 -37.74
N VAL A 68 -39.40 -29.96 -37.80
CA VAL A 68 -38.00 -29.77 -38.19
C VAL A 68 -37.78 -30.36 -39.58
N LYS A 69 -37.49 -29.52 -40.56
CA LYS A 69 -37.13 -29.93 -41.93
C LYS A 69 -35.79 -30.65 -41.93
N LEU A 70 -35.75 -31.80 -42.60
CA LEU A 70 -34.56 -32.62 -42.73
C LEU A 70 -33.92 -32.40 -44.12
N PRO A 71 -32.58 -32.52 -44.26
CA PRO A 71 -31.93 -32.42 -45.57
C PRO A 71 -32.36 -33.57 -46.49
N LYS A 72 -32.76 -33.23 -47.72
CA LYS A 72 -33.14 -34.22 -48.73
C LYS A 72 -31.89 -34.98 -49.20
N ALA A 73 -31.89 -36.29 -49.06
CA ALA A 73 -30.74 -37.13 -49.43
C ALA A 73 -30.42 -36.99 -50.93
N ALA A 74 -29.31 -36.32 -51.25
CA ALA A 74 -28.75 -36.32 -52.60
C ALA A 74 -27.97 -37.62 -52.80
N ALA A 75 -28.59 -38.57 -53.49
CA ALA A 75 -27.88 -39.65 -54.15
C ALA A 75 -26.97 -39.06 -55.25
N ASN A 76 -25.66 -39.34 -55.18
CA ASN A 76 -24.85 -39.59 -56.37
C ASN A 76 -23.56 -40.32 -56.01
N ASP A 77 -23.30 -41.32 -56.84
CA ASP A 77 -22.30 -42.38 -56.75
C ASP A 77 -20.86 -41.96 -57.10
N PRO A 78 -19.88 -42.86 -56.83
CA PRO A 78 -18.43 -42.66 -56.93
C PRO A 78 -17.79 -43.20 -58.23
N ALA A 79 -16.63 -42.64 -58.59
CA ALA A 79 -15.50 -43.29 -59.29
C ALA A 79 -14.28 -42.37 -59.07
N ASP A 80 -13.11 -42.80 -58.61
CA ASP A 80 -12.42 -44.05 -58.87
C ASP A 80 -11.41 -44.32 -57.73
N THR A 81 -11.58 -45.40 -56.97
CA THR A 81 -10.47 -46.30 -56.59
C THR A 81 -11.07 -47.63 -56.14
N GLN A 82 -10.59 -48.70 -56.77
CA GLN A 82 -11.09 -50.06 -56.76
C GLN A 82 -11.15 -50.72 -55.35
N VAL A 83 -12.26 -51.43 -55.06
CA VAL A 83 -12.35 -52.43 -53.98
C VAL A 83 -13.00 -53.70 -54.54
N GLN A 84 -12.26 -54.81 -54.47
CA GLN A 84 -12.71 -56.19 -54.69
C GLN A 84 -13.36 -56.79 -53.41
N PRO A 85 -14.12 -57.91 -53.49
CA PRO A 85 -15.17 -58.33 -52.54
C PRO A 85 -14.67 -58.88 -51.19
N PRO A 86 -15.55 -59.04 -50.16
CA PRO A 86 -15.15 -59.13 -48.77
C PRO A 86 -14.57 -60.51 -48.43
N VAL A 87 -13.27 -60.53 -48.11
CA VAL A 87 -12.71 -61.57 -47.23
C VAL A 87 -13.10 -61.18 -45.80
N GLN A 88 -13.69 -62.11 -45.06
CA GLN A 88 -13.98 -61.99 -43.64
C GLN A 88 -12.79 -61.39 -42.89
N GLN A 89 -12.94 -60.14 -42.42
CA GLN A 89 -12.15 -59.64 -41.32
C GLN A 89 -13.05 -59.68 -40.09
N THR A 90 -12.75 -60.64 -39.23
CA THR A 90 -13.10 -60.65 -37.81
C THR A 90 -13.07 -59.24 -37.22
N PRO A 91 -13.97 -58.90 -36.28
CA PRO A 91 -13.91 -57.62 -35.56
C PRO A 91 -12.47 -57.40 -35.08
N PRO A 92 -11.90 -56.17 -35.18
CA PRO A 92 -10.62 -55.92 -34.55
C PRO A 92 -10.79 -56.31 -33.09
N ALA A 93 -10.03 -57.33 -32.69
CA ALA A 93 -9.93 -57.73 -31.30
C ALA A 93 -9.71 -56.45 -30.51
N GLN A 94 -10.65 -56.13 -29.62
CA GLN A 94 -10.35 -55.26 -28.50
C GLN A 94 -9.09 -55.87 -27.89
N THR A 95 -7.96 -55.18 -27.94
CA THR A 95 -6.75 -55.57 -27.22
C THR A 95 -7.21 -56.02 -25.83
N PRO A 96 -6.85 -57.23 -25.37
CA PRO A 96 -7.25 -57.67 -24.04
C PRO A 96 -6.80 -56.58 -23.06
N LYS A 97 -7.77 -55.89 -22.44
CA LYS A 97 -7.45 -54.96 -21.36
C LYS A 97 -6.65 -55.76 -20.34
N THR A 98 -5.50 -55.23 -19.92
CA THR A 98 -4.75 -55.87 -18.84
C THR A 98 -5.67 -56.05 -17.63
N PRO A 99 -5.51 -57.12 -16.83
CA PRO A 99 -6.30 -57.30 -15.60
C PRO A 99 -6.31 -56.06 -14.72
N GLU A 100 -5.21 -55.30 -14.71
CA GLU A 100 -5.02 -54.06 -13.99
C GLU A 100 -5.88 -52.92 -14.56
N ALA A 101 -5.87 -52.70 -15.87
CA ALA A 101 -6.72 -51.70 -16.53
C ALA A 101 -8.21 -52.00 -16.32
N ALA A 102 -8.60 -53.28 -16.31
CA ALA A 102 -9.98 -53.69 -16.02
C ALA A 102 -10.40 -53.38 -14.57
N ARG A 103 -9.47 -53.43 -13.60
CA ARG A 103 -9.74 -53.03 -12.21
C ARG A 103 -9.91 -51.53 -12.07
N VAL A 104 -9.12 -50.73 -12.80
CA VAL A 104 -9.28 -49.26 -12.82
C VAL A 104 -10.66 -48.90 -13.37
N ASP A 105 -11.07 -49.52 -14.49
CA ASP A 105 -12.41 -49.31 -15.07
C ASP A 105 -13.54 -49.67 -14.10
N GLY A 106 -13.39 -50.78 -13.35
CA GLY A 106 -14.38 -51.21 -12.35
C GLY A 106 -14.49 -50.23 -11.18
N ALA A 107 -13.35 -49.80 -10.63
CA ALA A 107 -13.32 -48.85 -9.52
C ALA A 107 -13.82 -47.46 -9.93
N LEU A 108 -13.53 -47.02 -11.16
CA LEU A 108 -13.98 -45.74 -11.68
C LEU A 108 -15.50 -45.71 -11.85
N LYS A 109 -16.10 -46.79 -12.36
CA LYS A 109 -17.57 -46.93 -12.42
C LYS A 109 -18.21 -46.78 -11.05
N GLU A 110 -17.60 -47.34 -10.02
CA GLU A 110 -18.13 -47.26 -8.66
C GLU A 110 -18.02 -45.84 -8.08
N VAL A 111 -16.92 -45.14 -8.35
CA VAL A 111 -16.76 -43.72 -8.01
C VAL A 111 -17.84 -42.88 -8.70
N SER A 112 -18.01 -43.03 -10.01
CA SER A 112 -18.96 -42.21 -10.80
C SER A 112 -20.41 -42.51 -10.43
N ARG A 113 -20.75 -43.79 -10.14
CA ARG A 113 -22.05 -44.19 -9.59
C ARG A 113 -22.33 -43.48 -8.27
N THR A 114 -21.39 -43.58 -7.32
CA THR A 114 -21.58 -43.04 -5.96
C THR A 114 -21.62 -41.51 -5.97
N GLN A 115 -20.84 -40.85 -6.82
CA GLN A 115 -20.89 -39.40 -7.02
C GLN A 115 -22.25 -38.94 -7.56
N GLY A 116 -22.81 -39.65 -8.54
CA GLY A 116 -24.13 -39.36 -9.07
C GLY A 116 -25.23 -39.48 -8.01
N GLU A 117 -25.20 -40.55 -7.22
CA GLU A 117 -26.13 -40.77 -6.12
C GLU A 117 -25.99 -39.69 -5.04
N LEU A 118 -24.75 -39.35 -4.64
CA LEU A 118 -24.48 -38.31 -3.66
C LEU A 118 -24.96 -36.93 -4.11
N ALA A 119 -24.75 -36.58 -5.38
CA ALA A 119 -25.20 -35.31 -5.95
C ALA A 119 -26.73 -35.20 -5.94
N TYR A 120 -27.42 -36.29 -6.30
CA TYR A 120 -28.87 -36.38 -6.21
C TYR A 120 -29.36 -36.18 -4.76
N HIS A 121 -28.82 -36.91 -3.79
CA HIS A 121 -29.26 -36.83 -2.39
C HIS A 121 -28.97 -35.47 -1.75
N LYS A 122 -27.82 -34.85 -2.07
CA LYS A 122 -27.51 -33.47 -1.62
C LYS A 122 -28.51 -32.46 -2.16
N GLN A 123 -28.99 -32.63 -3.40
CA GLN A 123 -30.01 -31.77 -3.99
C GLN A 123 -31.37 -31.94 -3.31
N GLU A 124 -31.75 -33.17 -2.95
CA GLU A 124 -33.00 -33.45 -2.24
C GLU A 124 -33.00 -32.92 -0.80
N VAL A 125 -31.87 -32.99 -0.09
CA VAL A 125 -31.71 -32.34 1.22
C VAL A 125 -31.87 -30.82 1.09
N ALA A 126 -31.30 -30.21 0.04
CA ALA A 126 -31.46 -28.78 -0.21
C ALA A 126 -32.92 -28.38 -0.54
N ARG A 127 -33.73 -29.32 -1.06
CA ARG A 127 -35.18 -29.15 -1.29
C ARG A 127 -36.03 -29.40 -0.04
N GLY A 128 -35.42 -29.68 1.11
CA GLY A 128 -36.10 -29.81 2.41
C GLY A 128 -36.36 -31.25 2.86
N ASN A 129 -35.85 -32.26 2.15
CA ASN A 129 -36.00 -33.67 2.56
C ASN A 129 -34.93 -34.07 3.59
N GLU A 130 -35.20 -33.77 4.86
CA GLU A 130 -34.30 -34.03 6.00
C GLU A 130 -33.97 -35.53 6.21
N ALA A 131 -34.83 -36.45 5.75
CA ALA A 131 -34.61 -37.89 5.90
C ALA A 131 -33.35 -38.38 5.14
N MET A 132 -32.96 -37.69 4.07
CA MET A 132 -31.80 -38.05 3.25
C MET A 132 -30.45 -37.61 3.81
N LYS A 133 -30.40 -36.87 4.94
CA LYS A 133 -29.12 -36.48 5.57
C LYS A 133 -28.30 -37.67 6.05
N ALA A 134 -28.95 -38.75 6.47
CA ALA A 134 -28.26 -39.99 6.86
C ALA A 134 -27.63 -40.67 5.64
N ASP A 135 -28.37 -40.73 4.52
CA ASP A 135 -27.93 -41.33 3.26
C ASP A 135 -26.77 -40.53 2.64
N VAL A 136 -26.79 -39.20 2.74
CA VAL A 136 -25.64 -38.35 2.32
C VAL A 136 -24.37 -38.71 3.09
N ARG A 137 -24.46 -38.92 4.41
CA ARG A 137 -23.29 -39.33 5.21
C ARG A 137 -22.81 -40.73 4.84
N ASP A 138 -23.72 -41.64 4.51
CA ASP A 138 -23.35 -42.98 4.08
C ASP A 138 -22.70 -42.99 2.69
N LEU A 139 -23.29 -42.27 1.74
CA LEU A 139 -22.75 -42.08 0.39
C LEU A 139 -21.40 -41.35 0.39
N ASP A 140 -21.17 -40.38 1.27
CA ASP A 140 -19.84 -39.76 1.45
C ASP A 140 -18.80 -40.82 1.93
N ARG A 141 -19.18 -41.76 2.82
CA ARG A 141 -18.30 -42.87 3.24
C ARG A 141 -18.07 -43.89 2.13
N GLN A 142 -19.11 -44.22 1.37
CA GLN A 142 -19.00 -45.13 0.21
C GLN A 142 -18.11 -44.52 -0.87
N LEU A 143 -18.26 -43.23 -1.15
CA LEU A 143 -17.44 -42.51 -2.12
C LEU A 143 -15.97 -42.52 -1.71
N THR A 144 -15.70 -42.29 -0.42
CA THR A 144 -14.33 -42.38 0.14
C THR A 144 -13.74 -43.78 -0.07
N SER A 145 -14.53 -44.84 0.15
CA SER A 145 -14.11 -46.23 -0.09
C SER A 145 -13.85 -46.51 -1.57
N ALA A 146 -14.74 -46.07 -2.46
CA ALA A 146 -14.61 -46.23 -3.91
C ALA A 146 -13.37 -45.48 -4.46
N GLN A 147 -13.12 -44.26 -3.98
CA GLN A 147 -11.92 -43.49 -4.33
C GLN A 147 -10.63 -44.18 -3.86
N LYS A 148 -10.65 -44.83 -2.69
CA LYS A 148 -9.53 -45.64 -2.19
C LYS A 148 -9.28 -46.88 -3.04
N GLU A 149 -10.33 -47.56 -3.47
CA GLU A 149 -10.24 -48.70 -4.39
C GLU A 149 -9.70 -48.26 -5.75
N LEU A 150 -10.16 -47.12 -6.28
CA LEU A 150 -9.65 -46.53 -7.51
C LEU A 150 -8.16 -46.23 -7.39
N LYS A 151 -7.73 -45.58 -6.29
CA LYS A 151 -6.31 -45.34 -6.02
C LYS A 151 -5.50 -46.63 -5.98
N THR A 152 -6.03 -47.68 -5.36
CA THR A 152 -5.37 -48.99 -5.28
C THR A 152 -5.22 -49.62 -6.66
N ALA A 153 -6.27 -49.58 -7.47
CA ALA A 153 -6.27 -50.10 -8.85
C ALA A 153 -5.29 -49.32 -9.74
N VAL A 154 -5.31 -47.98 -9.67
CA VAL A 154 -4.39 -47.12 -10.42
C VAL A 154 -2.94 -47.36 -10.00
N SER A 155 -2.65 -47.51 -8.70
CA SER A 155 -1.29 -47.82 -8.25
C SER A 155 -0.81 -49.16 -8.78
N ALA A 156 -1.66 -50.20 -8.75
CA ALA A 156 -1.31 -51.52 -9.26
C ALA A 156 -1.03 -51.50 -10.76
N GLU A 157 -1.79 -50.71 -11.53
CA GLU A 157 -1.56 -50.53 -12.96
C GLU A 157 -0.26 -49.78 -13.25
N ILE A 158 0.01 -48.69 -12.51
CA ILE A 158 1.29 -47.97 -12.61
C ILE A 158 2.45 -48.93 -12.29
N ASP A 159 2.33 -49.75 -11.24
CA ASP A 159 3.37 -50.70 -10.84
C ASP A 159 3.61 -51.80 -11.86
N ALA A 160 2.56 -52.27 -12.54
CA ALA A 160 2.70 -53.22 -13.63
C ALA A 160 3.39 -52.60 -14.86
N GLY A 161 3.20 -51.29 -15.09
CA GLY A 161 3.76 -50.59 -16.24
C GLY A 161 5.21 -50.11 -16.06
N VAL A 162 5.51 -49.46 -14.93
CA VAL A 162 6.82 -48.82 -14.68
C VAL A 162 7.61 -49.47 -13.53
N GLY A 163 7.00 -50.39 -12.78
CA GLY A 163 7.61 -51.06 -11.63
C GLY A 163 7.37 -50.33 -10.31
N ALA A 164 7.31 -51.10 -9.21
CA ALA A 164 7.05 -50.60 -7.85
C ALA A 164 8.06 -49.58 -7.30
N LYS A 165 9.25 -49.49 -7.92
CA LYS A 165 10.34 -48.58 -7.52
C LYS A 165 10.65 -47.51 -8.57
N ALA A 166 9.73 -47.27 -9.50
CA ALA A 166 9.86 -46.23 -10.51
C ALA A 166 10.03 -44.85 -9.88
N ASP A 167 10.77 -43.97 -10.56
CA ASP A 167 10.88 -42.57 -10.17
C ASP A 167 9.56 -41.80 -10.37
N ASP A 168 9.46 -40.63 -9.75
CA ASP A 168 8.24 -39.82 -9.76
C ASP A 168 7.83 -39.35 -11.16
N ALA A 169 8.80 -39.17 -12.08
CA ALA A 169 8.54 -38.77 -13.45
C ALA A 169 7.90 -39.92 -14.25
N ALA A 170 8.38 -41.14 -14.07
CA ALA A 170 7.81 -42.34 -14.67
C ALA A 170 6.40 -42.62 -14.12
N VAL A 171 6.19 -42.45 -12.81
CA VAL A 171 4.86 -42.58 -12.18
C VAL A 171 3.89 -41.51 -12.70
N ALA A 172 4.35 -40.26 -12.82
CA ALA A 172 3.53 -39.17 -13.35
C ALA A 172 3.10 -39.43 -14.80
N LYS A 173 4.04 -39.87 -15.65
CA LYS A 173 3.76 -40.20 -17.04
C LYS A 173 2.80 -41.38 -17.16
N ALA A 174 3.03 -42.47 -16.42
CA ALA A 174 2.13 -43.62 -16.40
C ALA A 174 0.71 -43.22 -15.94
N GLY A 175 0.60 -42.35 -14.94
CA GLY A 175 -0.69 -41.81 -14.50
C GLY A 175 -1.39 -40.95 -15.55
N GLN A 176 -0.65 -40.12 -16.30
CA GLN A 176 -1.19 -39.36 -17.43
C GLN A 176 -1.70 -40.29 -18.54
N ASP A 177 -0.94 -41.34 -18.85
CA ASP A 177 -1.32 -42.32 -19.86
C ASP A 177 -2.58 -43.11 -19.45
N ILE A 178 -2.80 -43.35 -18.16
CA ILE A 178 -4.03 -43.95 -17.63
C ILE A 178 -5.19 -42.95 -17.73
N ALA A 179 -5.00 -41.70 -17.29
CA ALA A 179 -6.03 -40.67 -17.33
C ALA A 179 -6.50 -40.37 -18.77
N ALA A 180 -5.59 -40.33 -19.74
CA ALA A 180 -5.88 -40.04 -21.14
C ALA A 180 -6.81 -41.06 -21.83
N ARG A 181 -7.05 -42.22 -21.21
CA ARG A 181 -7.97 -43.26 -21.74
C ARG A 181 -9.44 -42.90 -21.57
N TYR A 182 -9.75 -41.99 -20.64
CA TYR A 182 -11.11 -41.61 -20.31
C TYR A 182 -11.47 -40.32 -21.03
N THR A 183 -12.68 -40.26 -21.59
CA THR A 183 -13.19 -39.06 -22.28
C THR A 183 -14.13 -38.22 -21.41
N ASP A 184 -14.68 -38.80 -20.35
CA ASP A 184 -15.49 -38.07 -19.37
C ASP A 184 -14.56 -37.21 -18.47
N PRO A 185 -14.78 -35.89 -18.36
CA PRO A 185 -13.95 -35.02 -17.54
C PRO A 185 -13.91 -35.40 -16.05
N ASN A 186 -14.97 -35.98 -15.49
CA ASN A 186 -15.02 -36.40 -14.08
C ASN A 186 -14.18 -37.65 -13.85
N ASP A 187 -14.23 -38.60 -14.79
CA ASP A 187 -13.42 -39.82 -14.76
C ASP A 187 -11.93 -39.50 -14.92
N GLN A 188 -11.57 -38.63 -15.87
CA GLN A 188 -10.21 -38.11 -16.03
C GLN A 188 -9.71 -37.44 -14.74
N LYS A 189 -10.56 -36.61 -14.12
CA LYS A 189 -10.23 -35.93 -12.86
C LYS A 189 -10.03 -36.92 -11.72
N ALA A 190 -10.92 -37.91 -11.56
CA ALA A 190 -10.82 -38.91 -10.49
C ALA A 190 -9.52 -39.74 -10.59
N VAL A 191 -9.13 -40.13 -11.81
CA VAL A 191 -7.84 -40.82 -12.04
C VAL A 191 -6.67 -39.89 -11.75
N THR A 192 -6.72 -38.64 -12.21
CA THR A 192 -5.66 -37.65 -11.95
C THR A 192 -5.46 -37.38 -10.46
N ASP A 193 -6.56 -37.24 -9.71
CA ASP A 193 -6.56 -37.08 -8.25
C ASP A 193 -5.96 -38.33 -7.56
N ALA A 194 -6.32 -39.53 -8.03
CA ALA A 194 -5.75 -40.78 -7.53
C ALA A 194 -4.23 -40.86 -7.76
N VAL A 195 -3.76 -40.50 -8.96
CA VAL A 195 -2.32 -40.43 -9.31
C VAL A 195 -1.58 -39.45 -8.41
N ALA A 196 -2.13 -38.25 -8.19
CA ALA A 196 -1.54 -37.26 -7.28
C ALA A 196 -1.40 -37.80 -5.85
N GLY A 197 -2.42 -38.52 -5.37
CA GLY A 197 -2.39 -39.19 -4.08
C GLY A 197 -1.35 -40.31 -3.98
N ILE A 198 -1.11 -41.06 -5.05
CA ILE A 198 -0.09 -42.13 -5.11
C ILE A 198 1.31 -41.53 -5.08
N ARG A 199 1.56 -40.48 -5.86
CA ARG A 199 2.84 -39.76 -5.87
C ARG A 199 3.18 -39.21 -4.50
N THR A 200 2.20 -38.63 -3.81
CA THR A 200 2.34 -38.13 -2.43
C THR A 200 2.79 -39.24 -1.47
N GLU A 201 2.13 -40.41 -1.50
CA GLU A 201 2.48 -41.55 -0.64
C GLU A 201 3.87 -42.12 -0.96
N ARG A 202 4.24 -42.25 -2.23
CA ARG A 202 5.58 -42.74 -2.62
C ARG A 202 6.70 -41.81 -2.20
N GLN A 203 6.51 -40.50 -2.37
CA GLN A 203 7.47 -39.51 -1.90
C GLN A 203 7.64 -39.59 -0.38
N ALA A 204 6.54 -39.71 0.36
CA ALA A 204 6.58 -39.91 1.81
C ALA A 204 7.33 -41.18 2.21
N GLN A 205 7.01 -42.32 1.58
CA GLN A 205 7.71 -43.59 1.82
C GLN A 205 9.20 -43.52 1.52
N GLY A 206 9.60 -42.83 0.44
CA GLY A 206 11.01 -42.61 0.10
C GLY A 206 11.76 -41.82 1.18
N ILE A 207 11.14 -40.77 1.71
CA ILE A 207 11.70 -39.98 2.83
C ILE A 207 11.84 -40.85 4.08
N VAL A 208 10.81 -41.62 4.42
CA VAL A 208 10.83 -42.51 5.59
C VAL A 208 11.89 -43.59 5.45
N ALA A 209 11.99 -44.24 4.29
CA ALA A 209 13.00 -45.27 4.05
C ALA A 209 14.43 -44.72 4.16
N ALA A 210 14.68 -43.52 3.63
CA ALA A 210 15.97 -42.85 3.75
C ALA A 210 16.31 -42.51 5.21
N ALA A 211 15.32 -42.14 6.01
CA ALA A 211 15.48 -41.91 7.44
C ALA A 211 15.70 -43.21 8.23
N GLN A 212 14.98 -44.29 7.90
CA GLN A 212 15.16 -45.61 8.52
C GLN A 212 16.54 -46.21 8.26
N ALA A 213 17.17 -45.86 7.13
CA ALA A 213 18.54 -46.26 6.83
C ALA A 213 19.58 -45.62 7.77
N LYS A 214 19.20 -44.63 8.59
CA LYS A 214 20.08 -44.05 9.61
C LYS A 214 20.11 -44.94 10.85
N GLY A 215 21.32 -45.35 11.24
CA GLY A 215 21.52 -46.32 12.33
C GLY A 215 21.32 -45.77 13.75
N ASN A 216 21.17 -44.45 13.94
CA ASN A 216 20.86 -43.86 15.25
C ASN A 216 19.58 -42.99 15.20
N PRO A 217 18.82 -42.88 16.31
CA PRO A 217 17.53 -42.18 16.31
C PRO A 217 17.62 -40.68 16.01
N SER A 218 18.71 -40.01 16.41
CA SER A 218 18.90 -38.57 16.17
C SER A 218 19.07 -38.27 14.69
N ASP A 219 19.91 -39.04 14.00
CA ASP A 219 20.15 -38.90 12.56
C ASP A 219 18.94 -39.32 11.75
N ALA A 220 18.18 -40.32 12.22
CA ALA A 220 16.92 -40.72 11.59
C ALA A 220 15.89 -39.57 11.61
N VAL A 221 15.71 -38.92 12.76
CA VAL A 221 14.81 -37.76 12.87
C VAL A 221 15.30 -36.56 12.06
N LYS A 222 16.61 -36.28 12.07
CA LYS A 222 17.18 -35.22 11.23
C LYS A 222 17.02 -35.51 9.74
N ALA A 223 17.12 -36.78 9.33
CA ALA A 223 16.89 -37.21 7.96
C ALA A 223 15.41 -37.06 7.56
N LEU A 224 14.47 -37.33 8.47
CA LEU A 224 13.05 -37.01 8.25
C LEU A 224 12.88 -35.50 8.03
N GLY A 225 13.39 -34.66 8.94
CA GLY A 225 13.30 -33.20 8.80
C GLY A 225 13.94 -32.65 7.53
N THR A 226 15.08 -33.22 7.12
CA THR A 226 15.75 -32.85 5.86
C THR A 226 14.91 -33.28 4.65
N GLY A 227 14.34 -34.48 4.69
CA GLY A 227 13.48 -34.99 3.62
C GLY A 227 12.16 -34.24 3.48
N THR A 228 11.65 -33.64 4.57
CA THR A 228 10.42 -32.84 4.56
C THR A 228 10.64 -31.36 4.27
N ALA A 229 11.87 -30.84 4.29
CA ALA A 229 12.15 -29.40 4.22
C ALA A 229 11.53 -28.71 2.99
N ASN A 230 11.64 -29.33 1.80
CA ASN A 230 11.26 -28.74 0.52
C ASN A 230 10.09 -29.44 -0.18
N VAL A 231 9.30 -30.25 0.54
CA VAL A 231 8.14 -30.96 -0.04
C VAL A 231 6.82 -30.26 0.27
N PRO A 232 5.79 -30.41 -0.58
CA PRO A 232 4.46 -29.88 -0.32
C PRO A 232 3.85 -30.40 0.99
N GLN A 233 2.96 -29.62 1.60
CA GLN A 233 2.29 -29.97 2.85
C GLN A 233 1.63 -31.37 2.86
N PRO A 234 0.93 -31.81 1.80
CA PRO A 234 0.35 -33.16 1.75
C PRO A 234 1.39 -34.28 1.90
N VAL A 235 2.62 -34.07 1.42
CA VAL A 235 3.71 -35.04 1.57
C VAL A 235 4.21 -35.07 3.01
N LYS A 236 4.33 -33.90 3.66
CA LYS A 236 4.69 -33.81 5.09
C LYS A 236 3.68 -34.55 5.97
N ASP A 237 2.39 -34.32 5.71
CA ASP A 237 1.30 -34.99 6.42
C ASP A 237 1.34 -36.52 6.21
N ALA A 238 1.61 -36.96 4.97
CA ALA A 238 1.77 -38.37 4.65
C ALA A 238 2.99 -39.01 5.33
N VAL A 239 4.13 -38.29 5.42
CA VAL A 239 5.31 -38.72 6.17
C VAL A 239 4.95 -38.92 7.65
N LEU A 240 4.29 -37.95 8.29
CA LEU A 240 3.90 -38.06 9.70
C LEU A 240 2.85 -39.14 9.96
N ALA A 241 2.01 -39.45 8.96
CA ALA A 241 1.04 -40.55 9.04
C ALA A 241 1.68 -41.94 8.91
N ASP A 242 2.84 -42.03 8.26
CA ASP A 242 3.52 -43.30 7.95
C ASP A 242 3.94 -44.06 9.23
N PRO A 243 3.68 -45.38 9.32
CA PRO A 243 4.06 -46.18 10.49
C PRO A 243 5.57 -46.19 10.77
N GLY A 244 6.41 -46.16 9.73
CA GLY A 244 7.85 -46.11 9.82
C GLY A 244 8.36 -44.79 10.39
N ALA A 245 7.78 -43.66 9.98
CA ALA A 245 8.06 -42.36 10.57
C ALA A 245 7.65 -42.32 12.06
N LYS A 246 6.46 -42.83 12.38
CA LYS A 246 5.98 -42.93 13.76
C LYS A 246 6.93 -43.74 14.63
N LYS A 247 7.47 -44.85 14.11
CA LYS A 247 8.49 -45.65 14.80
C LYS A 247 9.80 -44.86 15.00
N ILE A 248 10.28 -44.14 13.99
CA ILE A 248 11.48 -43.29 14.12
C ILE A 248 11.30 -42.27 15.23
N LEU A 249 10.15 -41.58 15.26
CA LEU A 249 9.82 -40.61 16.30
C LEU A 249 9.73 -41.26 17.69
N ALA A 250 9.20 -42.48 17.79
CA ALA A 250 9.13 -43.23 19.05
C ALA A 250 10.51 -43.65 19.56
N ASP A 251 11.39 -44.15 18.68
CA ASP A 251 12.76 -44.52 19.02
C ASP A 251 13.56 -43.28 19.47
N ALA A 252 13.34 -42.14 18.81
CA ALA A 252 13.92 -40.87 19.20
C ALA A 252 13.38 -40.35 20.54
N ALA A 253 12.07 -40.47 20.78
CA ALA A 253 11.46 -40.10 22.05
C ALA A 253 11.99 -40.95 23.21
N ALA A 254 12.20 -42.25 22.98
CA ALA A 254 12.83 -43.14 23.95
C ALA A 254 14.28 -42.71 24.26
N TRP A 255 15.05 -42.32 23.24
CA TRP A 255 16.40 -41.80 23.43
C TRP A 255 16.43 -40.47 24.21
N VAL A 256 15.48 -39.57 23.95
CA VAL A 256 15.31 -38.32 24.72
C VAL A 256 15.01 -38.64 26.18
N ASN A 257 14.09 -39.58 26.44
CA ASN A 257 13.65 -39.94 27.79
C ASN A 257 14.59 -40.88 28.54
N GLN A 258 15.63 -41.42 27.89
CA GLN A 258 16.55 -42.36 28.52
C GLN A 258 17.19 -41.85 29.85
N PRO A 259 17.57 -40.57 30.02
CA PRO A 259 18.05 -40.05 31.30
C PRO A 259 17.03 -40.15 32.44
N LEU A 260 15.74 -40.18 32.13
CA LEU A 260 14.65 -40.34 33.11
C LEU A 260 14.48 -41.80 33.56
N THR A 261 14.98 -42.75 32.77
CA THR A 261 14.89 -44.19 33.07
C THR A 261 16.16 -44.74 33.70
N ASP A 262 17.27 -43.99 33.65
CA ASP A 262 18.54 -44.41 34.23
C ASP A 262 18.45 -44.46 35.76
N LYS A 263 19.04 -45.52 36.34
CA LYS A 263 19.20 -45.59 37.79
C LYS A 263 19.98 -44.36 38.24
N PRO A 264 19.50 -43.60 39.23
CA PRO A 264 20.22 -42.43 39.71
C PRO A 264 21.59 -42.88 40.21
N SER A 265 22.64 -42.49 39.49
CA SER A 265 24.01 -42.58 39.98
C SER A 265 24.09 -41.81 41.30
N ASN A 266 24.78 -42.36 42.31
CA ASN A 266 24.94 -41.72 43.62
C ASN A 266 25.27 -40.24 43.47
N GLY A 267 24.29 -39.37 43.76
CA GLY A 267 24.42 -37.90 43.72
C GLY A 267 23.66 -37.15 42.60
N THR A 268 23.05 -37.82 41.61
CA THR A 268 22.23 -37.09 40.60
C THR A 268 20.81 -36.86 41.14
N LEU A 269 20.46 -35.60 41.41
CA LEU A 269 19.09 -35.23 41.80
C LEU A 269 18.12 -35.45 40.62
N PRO A 270 16.84 -35.84 40.86
CA PRO A 270 15.85 -36.02 39.80
C PRO A 270 15.72 -34.83 38.84
N GLN A 271 15.95 -33.61 39.34
CA GLN A 271 15.96 -32.38 38.54
C GLN A 271 17.10 -32.33 37.51
N GLY A 272 18.24 -32.98 37.76
CA GLY A 272 19.34 -33.08 36.79
C GLY A 272 19.02 -34.03 35.63
N GLN A 273 18.25 -35.09 35.89
CA GLN A 273 17.81 -36.04 34.87
C GLN A 273 16.80 -35.40 33.93
N THR A 274 15.85 -34.63 34.46
CA THR A 274 14.88 -33.88 33.65
C THR A 274 15.52 -32.78 32.83
N ALA A 275 16.50 -32.04 33.38
CA ALA A 275 17.29 -31.07 32.61
C ALA A 275 18.05 -31.72 31.45
N SER A 276 18.68 -32.89 31.70
CA SER A 276 19.39 -33.64 30.66
C SER A 276 18.46 -34.17 29.56
N SER A 277 17.26 -34.63 29.93
CA SER A 277 16.22 -35.02 28.95
C SER A 277 15.78 -33.82 28.10
N MET A 278 15.50 -32.67 28.71
CA MET A 278 15.14 -31.45 27.97
C MET A 278 16.27 -30.95 27.07
N GLN A 279 17.53 -31.07 27.48
CA GLN A 279 18.67 -30.75 26.63
C GLN A 279 18.73 -31.66 25.39
N ARG A 280 18.51 -32.96 25.56
CA ARG A 280 18.43 -33.92 24.43
C ARG A 280 17.26 -33.58 23.50
N LEU A 281 16.10 -33.24 24.07
CA LEU A 281 14.94 -32.80 23.31
C LEU A 281 15.23 -31.53 22.50
N GLU A 282 15.92 -30.57 23.11
CA GLU A 282 16.35 -29.36 22.41
C GLU A 282 17.27 -29.70 21.23
N GLN A 283 18.28 -30.56 21.45
CA GLN A 283 19.24 -30.94 20.41
C GLN A 283 18.60 -31.66 19.23
N ILE A 284 17.66 -32.56 19.48
CA ILE A 284 17.03 -33.34 18.40
C ILE A 284 15.95 -32.56 17.64
N THR A 285 15.36 -31.53 18.26
CA THR A 285 14.37 -30.65 17.61
C THR A 285 15.02 -29.54 16.77
N GLN A 286 16.32 -29.29 16.93
CA GLN A 286 17.04 -28.30 16.12
C GLN A 286 17.04 -28.70 14.63
N GLY A 287 16.60 -27.75 13.78
CA GLY A 287 16.56 -27.92 12.32
C GLY A 287 15.37 -28.71 11.80
N LEU A 288 14.47 -29.18 12.66
CA LEU A 288 13.21 -29.78 12.25
C LEU A 288 12.17 -28.71 11.88
N ASP A 289 11.27 -29.04 10.96
CA ASP A 289 10.07 -28.24 10.75
C ASP A 289 9.15 -28.29 11.99
N LYS A 290 8.29 -27.28 12.13
CA LYS A 290 7.45 -27.12 13.33
C LYS A 290 6.56 -28.33 13.62
N GLN A 291 6.01 -28.98 12.60
CA GLN A 291 5.08 -30.10 12.77
C GLN A 291 5.81 -31.36 13.20
N THR A 292 6.95 -31.66 12.57
CA THR A 292 7.79 -32.81 12.97
C THR A 292 8.36 -32.61 14.38
N ALA A 293 8.80 -31.40 14.71
CA ALA A 293 9.24 -31.06 16.06
C ALA A 293 8.10 -31.24 17.09
N ALA A 294 6.90 -30.74 16.79
CA ALA A 294 5.73 -30.90 17.66
C ALA A 294 5.35 -32.38 17.87
N ALA A 295 5.35 -33.18 16.80
CA ALA A 295 5.05 -34.60 16.87
C ALA A 295 6.08 -35.36 17.73
N LEU A 296 7.37 -35.02 17.63
CA LEU A 296 8.41 -35.62 18.48
C LEU A 296 8.22 -35.23 19.95
N VAL A 297 8.02 -33.93 20.22
CA VAL A 297 7.82 -33.44 21.58
C VAL A 297 6.63 -34.14 22.24
N GLU A 298 5.51 -34.28 21.52
CA GLU A 298 4.31 -34.97 22.01
C GLU A 298 4.60 -36.42 22.41
N GLN A 299 5.45 -37.14 21.67
CA GLN A 299 5.84 -38.51 22.02
C GLN A 299 6.75 -38.60 23.25
N THR A 300 7.47 -37.53 23.59
CA THR A 300 8.34 -37.52 24.78
C THR A 300 7.57 -37.27 26.07
N LEU A 301 6.44 -36.57 25.99
CA LEU A 301 5.67 -36.12 27.15
C LEU A 301 5.25 -37.22 28.13
N PRO A 302 4.71 -38.38 27.70
CA PRO A 302 4.28 -39.42 28.64
C PRO A 302 5.40 -39.92 29.55
N GLY A 303 6.63 -40.04 29.03
CA GLY A 303 7.78 -40.47 29.83
C GLY A 303 8.20 -39.40 30.86
N TYR A 304 8.18 -38.13 30.44
CA TYR A 304 8.42 -37.00 31.33
C TYR A 304 7.37 -36.89 32.44
N GLU A 305 6.08 -36.95 32.10
CA GLU A 305 4.97 -36.83 33.06
C GLU A 305 4.99 -37.97 34.09
N ALA A 306 5.25 -39.20 33.64
CA ALA A 306 5.39 -40.34 34.54
C ALA A 306 6.56 -40.16 35.52
N PHE A 307 7.71 -39.70 35.02
CA PHE A 307 8.88 -39.43 35.87
C PHE A 307 8.64 -38.29 36.86
N ALA A 308 8.07 -37.17 36.40
CA ALA A 308 7.76 -36.02 37.23
C ALA A 308 6.78 -36.39 38.35
N LYS A 309 5.75 -37.19 38.04
CA LYS A 309 4.79 -37.69 39.03
C LYS A 309 5.45 -38.63 40.04
N ALA A 310 6.31 -39.54 39.59
CA ALA A 310 7.00 -40.49 40.47
C ALA A 310 7.98 -39.82 41.44
N ASN A 311 8.47 -38.63 41.12
CA ASN A 311 9.46 -37.89 41.91
C ASN A 311 8.89 -36.61 42.55
N ALA A 312 7.57 -36.46 42.62
CA ALA A 312 6.91 -35.24 43.11
C ALA A 312 7.45 -34.78 44.49
N ASP A 313 7.64 -35.71 45.42
CA ASP A 313 8.15 -35.45 46.77
C ASP A 313 9.59 -34.93 46.78
N HIS A 314 10.40 -35.31 45.77
CA HIS A 314 11.80 -34.92 45.66
C HIS A 314 11.98 -33.48 45.14
N PHE A 315 10.95 -32.89 44.53
CA PHE A 315 11.02 -31.52 44.02
C PHE A 315 10.70 -30.47 45.09
N GLY A 316 10.11 -30.87 46.23
CA GLY A 316 9.89 -29.97 47.37
C GLY A 316 9.06 -28.71 47.06
N GLY A 317 8.14 -28.81 46.08
CA GLY A 317 7.36 -27.68 45.56
C GLY A 317 8.08 -26.78 44.54
N GLY A 318 9.36 -27.06 44.24
CA GLY A 318 10.11 -26.44 43.15
C GLY A 318 9.82 -27.06 41.79
N SER A 319 10.27 -26.40 40.72
CA SER A 319 10.04 -26.90 39.36
C SER A 319 10.78 -28.22 39.09
N PRO A 320 10.09 -29.22 38.51
CA PRO A 320 10.70 -30.49 38.13
C PRO A 320 11.88 -30.35 37.16
N LEU A 321 11.99 -29.23 36.43
CA LEU A 321 13.04 -28.97 35.43
C LEU A 321 14.19 -28.10 35.96
N GLY A 322 13.98 -27.35 37.04
CA GLY A 322 14.93 -26.33 37.48
C GLY A 322 15.21 -25.25 36.43
N MET A 323 16.19 -24.38 36.69
CA MET A 323 16.50 -23.25 35.80
C MET A 323 16.98 -23.70 34.41
N GLN A 324 17.93 -24.65 34.36
CA GLN A 324 18.49 -25.13 33.09
C GLN A 324 17.46 -25.89 32.25
N GLY A 325 16.68 -26.79 32.87
CA GLY A 325 15.64 -27.52 32.16
C GLY A 325 14.54 -26.60 31.63
N VAL A 326 14.13 -25.57 32.38
CA VAL A 326 13.16 -24.58 31.88
C VAL A 326 13.74 -23.77 30.73
N THR A 327 15.03 -23.45 30.74
CA THR A 327 15.68 -22.75 29.61
C THR A 327 15.61 -23.59 28.33
N HIS A 328 15.96 -24.89 28.41
CA HIS A 328 15.81 -25.82 27.29
C HIS A 328 14.34 -25.97 26.86
N LEU A 329 13.41 -26.05 27.81
CA LEU A 329 11.98 -26.11 27.53
C LEU A 329 11.49 -24.88 26.78
N MET A 330 11.91 -23.67 27.17
CA MET A 330 11.55 -22.43 26.46
C MET A 330 12.02 -22.46 25.00
N ASN A 331 13.23 -22.96 24.75
CA ASN A 331 13.75 -23.09 23.38
C ASN A 331 12.97 -24.13 22.56
N VAL A 332 12.61 -25.27 23.17
CA VAL A 332 11.81 -26.33 22.52
C VAL A 332 10.39 -25.82 22.22
N THR A 333 9.73 -25.21 23.20
CA THR A 333 8.37 -24.70 23.07
C THR A 333 8.28 -23.57 22.05
N SER A 334 9.31 -22.73 21.94
CA SER A 334 9.41 -21.71 20.87
C SER A 334 9.40 -22.29 19.45
N ARG A 335 9.94 -23.49 19.24
CA ARG A 335 9.99 -24.14 17.92
C ARG A 335 8.64 -24.76 17.52
N ILE A 336 7.86 -25.21 18.50
CA ILE A 336 6.61 -25.93 18.25
C ILE A 336 5.36 -25.03 18.35
N ALA A 337 5.49 -23.84 18.94
CA ALA A 337 4.41 -22.88 19.11
C ALA A 337 3.74 -22.50 17.78
N GLY A 338 2.41 -22.39 17.82
CA GLY A 338 1.55 -22.07 16.68
C GLY A 338 1.16 -23.28 15.83
N THR A 339 1.38 -24.50 16.32
CA THR A 339 0.84 -25.73 15.72
C THR A 339 -0.14 -26.39 16.68
N PRO A 340 -1.25 -27.02 16.23
CA PRO A 340 -2.22 -27.64 17.14
C PRO A 340 -1.58 -28.66 18.09
N GLN A 341 -0.66 -29.49 17.59
CA GLN A 341 0.06 -30.48 18.40
C GLN A 341 1.06 -29.81 19.34
N GLY A 342 1.80 -28.79 18.87
CA GLY A 342 2.77 -28.08 19.68
C GLY A 342 2.12 -27.29 20.82
N ASP A 343 0.99 -26.64 20.56
CA ASP A 343 0.23 -25.89 21.56
C ASP A 343 -0.39 -26.84 22.61
N ALA A 344 -0.84 -28.03 22.19
CA ALA A 344 -1.26 -29.08 23.12
C ALA A 344 -0.10 -29.57 24.01
N ALA A 345 1.08 -29.79 23.43
CA ALA A 345 2.28 -30.17 24.17
C ALA A 345 2.70 -29.08 25.17
N ILE A 346 2.67 -27.81 24.75
CA ILE A 346 2.93 -26.64 25.60
C ILE A 346 1.97 -26.63 26.80
N ALA A 347 0.67 -26.85 26.57
CA ALA A 347 -0.32 -26.92 27.64
C ALA A 347 -0.04 -28.05 28.64
N ARG A 348 0.41 -29.22 28.17
CA ARG A 348 0.79 -30.34 29.05
C ARG A 348 2.01 -30.03 29.90
N TYR A 349 3.05 -29.42 29.32
CA TYR A 349 4.20 -28.96 30.10
C TYR A 349 3.82 -27.90 31.13
N ALA A 350 2.97 -26.93 30.77
CA ALA A 350 2.53 -25.90 31.71
C ALA A 350 1.77 -26.51 32.90
N GLY A 351 0.94 -27.54 32.64
CA GLY A 351 0.22 -28.28 33.67
C GLY A 351 1.09 -29.14 34.60
N SER A 352 2.35 -29.40 34.23
CA SER A 352 3.29 -30.18 35.05
C SER A 352 3.97 -29.38 36.17
N GLY A 353 3.75 -28.06 36.24
CA GLY A 353 4.40 -27.19 37.22
C GLY A 353 5.86 -26.85 36.88
N ALA A 354 6.29 -27.08 35.64
CA ALA A 354 7.65 -26.84 35.16
C ALA A 354 7.97 -25.34 34.98
N TRP A 355 8.14 -24.59 36.07
CA TRP A 355 8.30 -23.14 36.02
C TRP A 355 9.54 -22.61 36.75
N HIS A 356 10.27 -21.67 36.15
CA HIS A 356 11.35 -20.95 36.83
C HIS A 356 11.40 -19.49 36.38
N ILE A 357 11.32 -18.57 37.35
CA ILE A 357 11.13 -17.13 37.11
C ILE A 357 12.23 -16.54 36.21
N ASP A 358 13.51 -16.70 36.58
CA ASP A 358 14.61 -16.10 35.81
C ASP A 358 14.82 -16.77 34.45
N ALA A 359 14.62 -18.10 34.35
CA ALA A 359 14.82 -18.84 33.12
C ALA A 359 13.85 -18.39 32.04
N VAL A 360 12.57 -18.22 32.37
CA VAL A 360 11.56 -17.76 31.41
C VAL A 360 11.82 -16.33 30.98
N ARG A 361 12.03 -15.40 31.92
CA ARG A 361 12.34 -14.01 31.59
C ARG A 361 13.56 -13.91 30.67
N ASN A 362 14.66 -14.57 31.02
CA ASN A 362 15.90 -14.51 30.25
C ASN A 362 15.75 -15.18 28.87
N ALA A 363 15.02 -16.29 28.78
CA ALA A 363 14.77 -16.94 27.49
C ALA A 363 13.95 -16.04 26.55
N ILE A 364 12.88 -15.41 27.06
CA ILE A 364 12.09 -14.44 26.28
C ILE A 364 12.98 -13.25 25.86
N GLY A 365 13.76 -12.69 26.79
CA GLY A 365 14.73 -11.62 26.50
C GLY A 365 15.74 -11.98 25.40
N ASN A 366 16.13 -13.25 25.31
CA ASN A 366 17.04 -13.79 24.30
C ASN A 366 16.35 -14.23 23.00
N GLY A 367 15.04 -14.02 22.85
CA GLY A 367 14.31 -14.28 21.61
C GLY A 367 13.36 -15.49 21.63
N ALA A 368 13.21 -16.19 22.75
CA ALA A 368 12.22 -17.27 22.86
C ALA A 368 10.79 -16.72 22.69
N ASP A 369 9.91 -17.52 22.10
CA ASP A 369 8.48 -17.21 22.00
C ASP A 369 7.81 -17.41 23.38
N PRO A 370 6.96 -16.47 23.83
CA PRO A 370 6.34 -16.52 25.15
C PRO A 370 5.15 -17.48 25.25
N ALA A 371 4.80 -18.26 24.22
CA ALA A 371 3.64 -19.16 24.22
C ALA A 371 3.55 -20.05 25.46
N TYR A 372 4.68 -20.61 25.92
CA TYR A 372 4.73 -21.40 27.14
C TYR A 372 4.30 -20.60 28.39
N ALA A 373 4.84 -19.39 28.55
CA ALA A 373 4.52 -18.52 29.68
C ALA A 373 3.06 -18.02 29.63
N ILE A 374 2.55 -17.71 28.43
CA ILE A 374 1.15 -17.32 28.22
C ILE A 374 0.21 -18.45 28.63
N GLU A 375 0.50 -19.68 28.18
CA GLU A 375 -0.31 -20.85 28.51
C GLU A 375 -0.26 -21.18 30.01
N LEU A 376 0.91 -21.05 30.65
CA LEU A 376 1.03 -21.19 32.09
C LEU A 376 0.18 -20.16 32.84
N ALA A 377 0.23 -18.88 32.44
CA ALA A 377 -0.60 -17.83 33.04
C ALA A 377 -2.09 -18.11 32.87
N ARG A 378 -2.51 -18.61 31.69
CA ARG A 378 -3.88 -19.02 31.41
C ARG A 378 -4.36 -20.12 32.36
N GLN A 379 -3.54 -21.16 32.55
CA GLN A 379 -3.87 -22.28 33.43
C GLN A 379 -3.90 -21.87 34.90
N MET A 380 -2.95 -21.04 35.35
CA MET A 380 -2.97 -20.48 36.72
C MET A 380 -4.28 -19.73 36.98
N LYS A 381 -4.69 -18.86 36.05
CA LYS A 381 -5.96 -18.14 36.16
C LYS A 381 -7.16 -19.08 36.19
N ALA A 382 -7.19 -20.10 35.33
CA ALA A 382 -8.25 -21.11 35.31
C ALA A 382 -8.32 -21.90 36.63
N ALA A 383 -7.19 -22.11 37.30
CA ALA A 383 -7.09 -22.74 38.62
C ALA A 383 -7.36 -21.78 39.80
N GLY A 384 -7.71 -20.51 39.54
CA GLY A 384 -7.96 -19.49 40.57
C GLY A 384 -6.69 -18.90 41.22
N SER A 385 -5.51 -19.19 40.68
CA SER A 385 -4.23 -18.61 41.11
C SER A 385 -3.95 -17.28 40.40
N ASP A 386 -3.23 -16.37 41.05
CA ASP A 386 -2.86 -15.07 40.48
C ASP A 386 -1.67 -15.20 39.50
N PRO A 387 -1.84 -14.96 38.19
CA PRO A 387 -0.77 -15.12 37.21
C PRO A 387 0.22 -13.94 37.16
N LYS A 388 0.08 -12.92 38.02
CA LYS A 388 0.89 -11.67 37.96
C LYS A 388 2.39 -11.87 37.81
N ILE A 389 2.99 -12.82 38.53
CA ILE A 389 4.44 -13.08 38.44
C ILE A 389 4.83 -13.57 37.04
N VAL A 390 4.02 -14.43 36.43
CA VAL A 390 4.26 -14.92 35.07
C VAL A 390 4.07 -13.80 34.06
N VAL A 391 3.03 -12.98 34.22
CA VAL A 391 2.77 -11.80 33.39
C VAL A 391 3.92 -10.80 33.46
N GLN A 392 4.43 -10.52 34.66
CA GLN A 392 5.57 -9.62 34.85
C GLN A 392 6.82 -10.15 34.13
N ASN A 393 7.09 -11.44 34.19
CA ASN A 393 8.21 -12.04 33.46
C ASN A 393 8.09 -11.94 31.94
N ILE A 394 6.87 -12.09 31.41
CA ILE A 394 6.62 -11.87 29.99
C ILE A 394 6.92 -10.40 29.66
N ASN A 395 6.38 -9.46 30.45
CA ASN A 395 6.62 -8.03 30.24
C ASN A 395 8.11 -7.67 30.29
N ASP A 396 8.84 -8.14 31.30
CA ASP A 396 10.27 -7.85 31.49
C ASP A 396 11.11 -8.46 30.35
N GLY A 397 10.82 -9.71 29.97
CA GLY A 397 11.50 -10.38 28.87
C GLY A 397 11.26 -9.68 27.52
N ILE A 398 10.00 -9.31 27.24
CA ILE A 398 9.64 -8.57 26.03
C ILE A 398 10.26 -7.16 26.04
N THR A 399 10.30 -6.50 27.19
CA THR A 399 10.98 -5.20 27.35
C THR A 399 12.46 -5.32 26.98
N GLN A 400 13.15 -6.33 27.48
CA GLN A 400 14.56 -6.58 27.16
C GLN A 400 14.76 -6.90 25.67
N ARG A 401 13.85 -7.65 25.06
CA ARG A 401 13.96 -8.12 23.67
C ARG A 401 13.66 -7.04 22.62
N ASP A 402 12.63 -6.24 22.86
CA ASP A 402 11.95 -5.46 21.81
C ASP A 402 12.05 -3.94 22.04
N LEU A 403 12.12 -3.43 23.27
CA LEU A 403 11.98 -1.99 23.54
C LEU A 403 13.02 -1.14 22.79
N SER A 404 14.30 -1.52 22.85
CA SER A 404 15.36 -0.76 22.18
C SER A 404 15.26 -0.86 20.66
N LYS A 405 14.93 -2.04 20.14
CA LYS A 405 14.76 -2.28 18.70
C LYS A 405 13.64 -1.44 18.11
N ILE A 406 12.49 -1.38 18.78
CA ILE A 406 11.38 -0.52 18.38
C ILE A 406 11.78 0.95 18.51
N ALA A 407 12.52 1.33 19.57
CA ALA A 407 13.07 2.67 19.73
C ALA A 407 14.11 3.05 18.64
N ASP A 408 14.70 2.06 17.95
CA ASP A 408 15.59 2.23 16.81
C ASP A 408 14.85 2.12 15.45
N GLY A 409 13.53 1.97 15.48
CA GLY A 409 12.64 2.01 14.33
C GLY A 409 12.19 0.66 13.79
N GLU A 410 12.43 -0.46 14.50
CA GLU A 410 11.83 -1.76 14.13
C GLU A 410 10.30 -1.77 14.38
N SER A 411 9.57 -2.57 13.61
CA SER A 411 8.10 -2.65 13.72
C SER A 411 7.66 -3.28 15.06
N PRO A 412 6.67 -2.71 15.77
CA PRO A 412 6.11 -3.29 17.00
C PRO A 412 5.16 -4.48 16.72
N ALA A 413 4.95 -4.89 15.47
CA ALA A 413 3.94 -5.89 15.10
C ALA A 413 4.10 -7.24 15.84
N ALA A 414 5.34 -7.73 16.00
CA ALA A 414 5.60 -8.98 16.70
C ALA A 414 5.29 -8.87 18.21
N THR A 415 5.58 -7.73 18.82
CA THR A 415 5.25 -7.44 20.22
C THR A 415 3.73 -7.35 20.41
N LEU A 416 3.00 -6.74 19.47
CA LEU A 416 1.54 -6.64 19.51
C LEU A 416 0.85 -7.99 19.27
N ASP A 417 1.45 -8.88 18.47
CA ASP A 417 0.99 -10.26 18.31
C ASP A 417 1.05 -11.05 19.62
N VAL A 418 2.14 -10.88 20.40
CA VAL A 418 2.23 -11.44 21.76
C VAL A 418 1.10 -10.89 22.64
N ALA A 419 0.85 -9.57 22.60
CA ALA A 419 -0.23 -8.95 23.37
C ALA A 419 -1.62 -9.51 22.99
N LYS A 420 -1.89 -9.76 21.70
CA LYS A 420 -3.11 -10.42 21.23
C LYS A 420 -3.26 -11.84 21.75
N ARG A 421 -2.18 -12.62 21.73
CA ARG A 421 -2.18 -13.98 22.30
C ARG A 421 -2.45 -13.98 23.80
N MET A 422 -1.93 -12.99 24.54
CA MET A 422 -2.25 -12.79 25.96
C MET A 422 -3.73 -12.42 26.17
N GLU A 423 -4.28 -11.50 25.39
CA GLU A 423 -5.70 -11.12 25.44
C GLU A 423 -6.61 -12.33 25.15
N ALA A 424 -6.29 -13.12 24.12
CA ALA A 424 -7.00 -14.35 23.78
C ALA A 424 -6.93 -15.41 24.90
N ALA A 425 -5.82 -15.46 25.63
CA ALA A 425 -5.66 -16.30 26.82
C ALA A 425 -6.38 -15.72 28.07
N GLY A 426 -6.99 -14.54 27.96
CA GLY A 426 -7.60 -13.82 29.08
C GLY A 426 -6.59 -13.33 30.11
N VAL A 427 -5.35 -13.09 29.70
CA VAL A 427 -4.23 -12.62 30.54
C VAL A 427 -4.00 -11.12 30.28
N ASP A 428 -3.57 -10.37 31.31
CA ASP A 428 -3.30 -8.94 31.15
C ASP A 428 -2.15 -8.67 30.18
N ALA A 429 -2.44 -7.98 29.08
CA ALA A 429 -1.50 -7.64 28.01
C ALA A 429 -0.98 -6.19 28.11
N THR A 430 -1.42 -5.42 29.12
CA THR A 430 -1.14 -3.97 29.22
C THR A 430 0.35 -3.65 29.21
N GLY A 431 1.17 -4.46 29.91
CA GLY A 431 2.62 -4.27 29.95
C GLY A 431 3.29 -4.47 28.59
N VAL A 432 2.90 -5.50 27.83
CA VAL A 432 3.44 -5.76 26.48
C VAL A 432 3.03 -4.67 25.49
N VAL A 433 1.78 -4.20 25.55
CA VAL A 433 1.32 -3.05 24.75
C VAL A 433 2.15 -1.81 25.08
N LYS A 434 2.43 -1.58 26.37
CA LYS A 434 3.26 -0.45 26.81
C LYS A 434 4.68 -0.51 26.24
N VAL A 435 5.29 -1.68 26.10
CA VAL A 435 6.60 -1.84 25.45
C VAL A 435 6.54 -1.34 23.99
N ALA A 436 5.49 -1.72 23.26
CA ALA A 436 5.29 -1.26 21.89
C ALA A 436 5.10 0.26 21.82
N THR A 437 4.20 0.82 22.63
CA THR A 437 3.92 2.27 22.61
C THR A 437 5.11 3.11 23.09
N ASP A 438 5.81 2.67 24.14
CA ASP A 438 7.00 3.37 24.66
C ASP A 438 8.16 3.31 23.65
N GLY A 439 8.34 2.17 22.97
CA GLY A 439 9.33 2.02 21.91
C GLY A 439 9.09 2.99 20.77
N VAL A 440 7.86 3.05 20.25
CA VAL A 440 7.48 3.97 19.17
C VAL A 440 7.62 5.43 19.63
N GLN A 441 7.25 5.75 20.87
CA GLN A 441 7.41 7.11 21.41
C GLN A 441 8.89 7.53 21.47
N LYS A 442 9.78 6.62 21.90
CA LYS A 442 11.23 6.88 21.90
C LYS A 442 11.78 7.06 20.49
N PHE A 443 11.30 6.26 19.53
CA PHE A 443 11.68 6.43 18.13
C PHE A 443 11.22 7.78 17.58
N LYS A 444 9.99 8.21 17.90
CA LYS A 444 9.48 9.54 17.55
C LYS A 444 10.35 10.67 18.13
N ASP A 445 10.86 10.52 19.35
CA ASP A 445 11.80 11.51 19.92
C ASP A 445 13.15 11.51 19.19
N LYS A 446 13.65 10.33 18.75
CA LYS A 446 14.83 10.24 17.87
C LYS A 446 14.59 10.93 16.52
N VAL A 447 13.41 10.75 15.92
CA VAL A 447 13.03 11.45 14.68
C VAL A 447 13.07 12.97 14.89
N ALA A 448 12.57 13.46 16.03
CA ALA A 448 12.64 14.88 16.36
C ALA A 448 14.09 15.39 16.49
N ASP A 449 14.99 14.59 17.07
CA ASP A 449 16.42 14.92 17.13
C ASP A 449 17.08 14.95 15.74
N ASP A 450 16.70 14.05 14.83
CA ASP A 450 17.24 14.03 13.47
C ASP A 450 16.71 15.19 12.61
N VAL A 451 15.43 15.54 12.75
CA VAL A 451 14.86 16.78 12.18
C VAL A 451 15.57 18.01 12.74
N LYS A 452 15.89 18.03 14.03
CA LYS A 452 16.65 19.12 14.65
C LYS A 452 18.06 19.23 14.09
N LYS A 453 18.76 18.12 13.81
CA LYS A 453 20.08 18.16 13.16
C LYS A 453 19.98 18.75 11.75
N LEU A 454 18.97 18.34 10.97
CA LEU A 454 18.70 18.92 9.65
C LEU A 454 18.40 20.42 9.75
N ALA A 455 17.55 20.82 10.69
CA ALA A 455 17.24 22.22 10.95
C ALA A 455 18.49 23.03 11.31
N GLN A 456 19.37 22.49 12.15
CA GLN A 456 20.62 23.16 12.52
C GLN A 456 21.58 23.28 11.33
N HIS A 457 21.66 22.24 10.50
CA HIS A 457 22.48 22.23 9.29
C HIS A 457 22.01 23.30 8.30
N ASP A 458 20.70 23.47 8.17
CA ASP A 458 20.08 24.37 7.19
C ASP A 458 19.69 25.74 7.78
N ALA A 459 20.06 26.04 9.03
CA ALA A 459 19.60 27.24 9.74
C ALA A 459 19.94 28.54 9.01
N GLU A 460 21.18 28.67 8.50
CA GLU A 460 21.61 29.84 7.73
C GLU A 460 20.87 29.94 6.40
N LEU A 461 20.76 28.84 5.64
CA LEU A 461 20.02 28.82 4.37
C LEU A 461 18.53 29.14 4.57
N SER A 462 17.92 28.57 5.60
CA SER A 462 16.53 28.84 5.97
C SER A 462 16.32 30.30 6.30
N TRP A 463 17.24 30.90 7.03
CA TRP A 463 17.19 32.32 7.34
C TRP A 463 17.30 33.17 6.06
N LEU A 464 18.22 32.85 5.15
CA LEU A 464 18.39 33.56 3.87
C LEU A 464 17.12 33.48 3.01
N VAL A 465 16.53 32.30 2.92
CA VAL A 465 15.29 32.08 2.16
C VAL A 465 14.11 32.84 2.80
N GLN A 466 14.01 32.88 4.13
CA GLN A 466 12.94 33.59 4.83
C GLN A 466 13.09 35.11 4.75
N ASN A 467 14.32 35.61 4.88
CA ASN A 467 14.59 37.04 5.00
C ASN A 467 14.76 37.73 3.63
N ASP A 468 15.46 37.07 2.72
CA ASP A 468 15.83 37.64 1.42
C ASP A 468 14.99 37.03 0.30
N GLY A 469 14.62 35.74 0.44
CA GLY A 469 13.91 34.99 -0.59
C GLY A 469 12.48 35.44 -0.85
N ALA A 470 11.79 36.04 0.13
CA ALA A 470 10.41 36.51 -0.05
C ALA A 470 10.28 37.50 -1.23
N GLY A 471 11.26 38.41 -1.39
CA GLY A 471 11.29 39.42 -2.45
C GLY A 471 11.93 38.97 -3.77
N LEU A 472 12.28 37.68 -3.90
CA LEU A 472 12.86 37.11 -5.12
C LEU A 472 11.79 36.39 -5.95
N SER A 473 11.93 36.43 -7.27
CA SER A 473 11.20 35.50 -8.14
C SER A 473 11.67 34.05 -7.91
N PRO A 474 10.85 33.03 -8.22
CA PRO A 474 11.24 31.63 -8.05
C PRO A 474 12.55 31.25 -8.77
N GLN A 475 12.82 31.85 -9.93
CA GLN A 475 14.06 31.61 -10.68
C GLN A 475 15.28 32.21 -9.96
N GLN A 476 15.15 33.45 -9.46
CA GLN A 476 16.21 34.13 -8.70
C GLN A 476 16.49 33.40 -7.38
N LEU A 477 15.45 32.96 -6.68
CA LEU A 477 15.57 32.18 -5.46
C LEU A 477 16.26 30.83 -5.71
N ASN A 478 15.81 30.07 -6.72
CA ASN A 478 16.42 28.79 -7.07
C ASN A 478 17.90 28.93 -7.43
N LYS A 479 18.26 29.96 -8.21
CA LYS A 479 19.65 30.27 -8.54
C LYS A 479 20.45 30.63 -7.29
N ALA A 480 19.94 31.52 -6.44
CA ALA A 480 20.61 31.95 -5.22
C ALA A 480 20.88 30.79 -4.26
N VAL A 481 19.91 29.89 -4.10
CA VAL A 481 20.08 28.69 -3.28
C VAL A 481 21.07 27.70 -3.92
N ALA A 482 21.00 27.49 -5.23
CA ALA A 482 21.95 26.61 -5.92
C ALA A 482 23.40 27.11 -5.77
N ASP A 483 23.63 28.41 -5.98
CA ASP A 483 24.93 29.05 -5.84
C ASP A 483 25.42 29.02 -4.38
N TYR A 484 24.53 29.25 -3.40
CA TYR A 484 24.84 29.09 -1.97
C TYR A 484 25.33 27.69 -1.63
N ARG A 485 24.60 26.66 -2.07
CA ARG A 485 24.95 25.25 -1.80
C ARG A 485 26.26 24.89 -2.47
N ALA A 486 26.49 25.35 -3.70
CA ALA A 486 27.77 25.18 -4.39
C ALA A 486 28.93 25.84 -3.62
N GLY A 487 28.70 27.03 -3.07
CA GLY A 487 29.68 27.80 -2.28
C GLY A 487 30.06 27.17 -0.93
N LYS A 488 29.23 26.29 -0.36
CA LYS A 488 29.53 25.57 0.90
C LYS A 488 30.47 24.37 0.72
N GLY A 489 30.61 23.87 -0.51
CA GLY A 489 31.49 22.74 -0.84
C GLY A 489 30.83 21.36 -0.69
N ALA A 490 31.54 20.32 -1.14
CA ALA A 490 31.02 18.96 -1.27
C ALA A 490 30.67 18.29 0.07
N ASP A 491 31.46 18.53 1.12
CA ASP A 491 31.25 17.91 2.44
C ASP A 491 29.94 18.37 3.09
N TRP A 492 29.63 19.66 2.98
CA TRP A 492 28.37 20.23 3.45
C TRP A 492 27.17 19.62 2.70
N GLN A 493 27.27 19.49 1.37
CA GLN A 493 26.21 18.88 0.55
C GLN A 493 26.01 17.38 0.83
N ALA A 494 27.10 16.65 1.13
CA ALA A 494 27.04 15.25 1.49
C ALA A 494 26.35 15.06 2.84
N GLU A 495 26.67 15.88 3.85
CA GLU A 495 25.99 15.84 5.15
C GLU A 495 24.51 16.27 5.04
N GLU A 496 24.20 17.30 4.24
CA GLU A 496 22.82 17.70 3.92
C GLU A 496 22.01 16.52 3.37
N THR A 497 22.57 15.85 2.37
CA THR A 497 21.92 14.71 1.69
C THR A 497 21.69 13.56 2.67
N LYS A 498 22.69 13.24 3.49
CA LYS A 498 22.60 12.20 4.52
C LYS A 498 21.53 12.50 5.56
N LEU A 499 21.48 13.73 6.10
CA LEU A 499 20.47 14.14 7.07
C LEU A 499 19.06 14.09 6.47
N ARG A 500 18.89 14.52 5.23
CA ARG A 500 17.60 14.43 4.51
C ARG A 500 17.15 12.99 4.31
N GLN A 501 18.05 12.13 3.84
CA GLN A 501 17.75 10.70 3.67
C GLN A 501 17.40 10.04 5.00
N GLN A 502 18.08 10.42 6.09
CA GLN A 502 17.77 9.91 7.41
C GLN A 502 16.38 10.34 7.89
N VAL A 503 16.01 11.61 7.74
CA VAL A 503 14.67 12.11 8.09
C VAL A 503 13.57 11.39 7.28
N ALA A 504 13.80 11.16 5.99
CA ALA A 504 12.88 10.42 5.13
C ALA A 504 12.74 8.94 5.56
N ALA A 505 13.87 8.27 5.82
CA ALA A 505 13.90 6.88 6.25
C ALA A 505 13.24 6.70 7.63
N ASP A 506 13.49 7.62 8.56
CA ASP A 506 12.90 7.59 9.89
C ASP A 506 11.40 7.93 9.84
N GLY A 507 10.97 8.84 8.96
CA GLY A 507 9.55 9.08 8.68
C GLY A 507 8.83 7.85 8.11
N THR A 508 9.51 7.07 7.26
CA THR A 508 8.98 5.81 6.69
C THR A 508 8.76 4.78 7.80
N LYS A 509 9.80 4.51 8.61
CA LYS A 509 9.71 3.61 9.75
C LYS A 509 8.64 4.04 10.74
N LEU A 510 8.55 5.35 11.05
CA LEU A 510 7.56 5.87 11.98
C LEU A 510 6.13 5.64 11.45
N THR A 511 5.91 5.82 10.15
CA THR A 511 4.64 5.51 9.48
C THR A 511 4.29 4.03 9.59
N GLU A 512 5.24 3.14 9.31
CA GLU A 512 5.05 1.69 9.46
C GLU A 512 4.75 1.28 10.91
N GLN A 513 5.41 1.92 11.88
CA GLN A 513 5.14 1.71 13.30
C GLN A 513 3.72 2.17 13.69
N MET A 514 3.27 3.32 13.19
CA MET A 514 1.89 3.81 13.40
C MET A 514 0.86 2.85 12.80
N ILE A 515 1.09 2.36 11.59
CA ILE A 515 0.24 1.35 10.94
C ILE A 515 0.18 0.08 11.78
N ALA A 516 1.33 -0.42 12.25
CA ALA A 516 1.39 -1.60 13.09
C ALA A 516 0.64 -1.42 14.41
N LEU A 517 0.78 -0.27 15.08
CA LEU A 517 0.01 0.05 16.29
C LEU A 517 -1.50 0.02 16.02
N ASN A 518 -1.96 0.60 14.91
CA ASN A 518 -3.38 0.66 14.57
C ASN A 518 -3.98 -0.70 14.18
N GLU A 519 -3.27 -1.49 13.37
CA GLU A 519 -3.82 -2.73 12.80
C GLU A 519 -3.54 -3.98 13.66
N LYS A 520 -2.42 -3.99 14.38
CA LYS A 520 -1.94 -5.19 15.09
C LYS A 520 -2.25 -5.15 16.58
N ALA A 521 -2.70 -4.04 17.15
CA ALA A 521 -3.01 -3.98 18.58
C ALA A 521 -4.21 -4.84 19.00
N PRO A 522 -4.22 -5.35 20.25
CA PRO A 522 -5.38 -5.99 20.86
C PRO A 522 -6.53 -5.00 21.06
N THR A 523 -7.77 -5.49 21.06
CA THR A 523 -8.96 -4.63 21.10
C THR A 523 -9.08 -3.82 22.39
N GLY A 524 -8.69 -4.41 23.53
CA GLY A 524 -8.70 -3.74 24.83
C GLY A 524 -7.64 -2.64 25.00
N ALA A 525 -6.68 -2.51 24.06
CA ALA A 525 -5.59 -1.54 24.14
C ALA A 525 -5.86 -0.21 23.44
N ALA A 526 -7.05 -0.04 22.82
CA ALA A 526 -7.38 1.14 22.03
C ALA A 526 -7.02 2.49 22.70
N PRO A 527 -7.25 2.73 24.01
CA PRO A 527 -6.90 4.00 24.64
C PRO A 527 -5.39 4.31 24.65
N ALA A 528 -4.55 3.29 24.87
CA ALA A 528 -3.10 3.47 24.90
C ALA A 528 -2.53 3.69 23.49
N ILE A 529 -3.09 2.99 22.50
CA ILE A 529 -2.76 3.17 21.08
C ILE A 529 -3.19 4.56 20.60
N ASP A 530 -4.42 4.97 20.90
CA ASP A 530 -4.95 6.29 20.57
C ASP A 530 -4.05 7.40 21.13
N ASP A 531 -3.62 7.30 22.40
CA ASP A 531 -2.72 8.27 23.04
C ASP A 531 -1.33 8.32 22.38
N ALA A 532 -0.75 7.16 22.05
CA ALA A 532 0.54 7.08 21.36
C ALA A 532 0.48 7.68 19.95
N LEU A 533 -0.53 7.32 19.16
CA LEU A 533 -0.73 7.87 17.82
C LEU A 533 -0.98 9.38 17.85
N LYS A 534 -1.75 9.86 18.84
CA LYS A 534 -1.99 11.28 19.03
C LYS A 534 -0.71 12.05 19.32
N LYS A 535 0.17 11.55 20.19
CA LYS A 535 1.46 12.20 20.49
C LYS A 535 2.39 12.29 19.28
N ILE A 536 2.32 11.31 18.36
CA ILE A 536 3.07 11.35 17.10
C ILE A 536 2.45 12.40 16.17
N ALA A 537 1.13 12.39 16.03
CA ALA A 537 0.43 13.33 15.18
C ALA A 537 0.61 14.79 15.64
N ASP A 538 0.53 15.04 16.95
CA ASP A 538 0.70 16.38 17.53
C ASP A 538 2.16 16.86 17.51
N ASP A 539 3.14 16.00 17.16
CA ASP A 539 4.55 16.39 17.08
C ASP A 539 4.91 16.95 15.68
N PRO A 540 5.32 18.22 15.57
CA PRO A 540 5.60 18.82 14.27
C PRO A 540 6.81 18.22 13.55
N SER A 541 7.78 17.63 14.28
CA SER A 541 8.97 17.00 13.68
C SER A 541 8.64 15.63 13.10
N ALA A 542 7.85 14.83 13.83
CA ALA A 542 7.27 13.61 13.29
C ALA A 542 6.45 13.91 12.04
N GLY A 543 5.65 14.99 12.06
CA GLY A 543 4.85 15.36 10.91
C GLY A 543 5.65 15.75 9.67
N LEU A 544 6.75 16.48 9.86
CA LEU A 544 7.69 16.76 8.78
C LEU A 544 8.34 15.49 8.23
N ALA A 545 8.82 14.60 9.10
CA ALA A 545 9.45 13.36 8.68
C ALA A 545 8.50 12.46 7.88
N ILE A 546 7.25 12.30 8.35
CA ILE A 546 6.22 11.52 7.66
C ILE A 546 5.87 12.15 6.30
N SER A 547 5.67 13.47 6.23
CA SER A 547 5.41 14.17 4.96
C SER A 547 6.59 13.99 4.00
N THR A 548 7.83 14.09 4.49
CA THR A 548 9.04 13.86 3.71
C THR A 548 9.08 12.44 3.16
N ALA A 549 8.79 11.44 4.00
CA ALA A 549 8.74 10.04 3.61
C ALA A 549 7.70 9.79 2.52
N LEU A 550 6.48 10.30 2.67
CA LEU A 550 5.42 10.18 1.66
C LEU A 550 5.79 10.81 0.32
N GLN A 551 6.62 11.85 0.34
CA GLN A 551 7.05 12.51 -0.87
C GLN A 551 8.22 11.79 -1.57
N THR A 552 9.01 11.01 -0.84
CA THR A 552 10.29 10.46 -1.31
C THR A 552 10.31 8.93 -1.42
N ASP A 553 9.43 8.22 -0.72
CA ASP A 553 9.27 6.77 -0.81
C ASP A 553 7.95 6.42 -1.52
N PRO A 554 8.01 6.00 -2.80
CA PRO A 554 6.83 5.59 -3.55
C PRO A 554 6.10 4.38 -2.93
N LYS A 555 6.76 3.57 -2.10
CA LYS A 555 6.14 2.39 -1.47
C LYS A 555 5.02 2.77 -0.50
N LEU A 556 5.20 3.87 0.22
CA LEU A 556 4.18 4.39 1.13
C LEU A 556 2.93 4.90 0.40
N ALA A 557 3.05 5.11 -0.91
CA ALA A 557 1.98 5.53 -1.79
C ALA A 557 1.39 4.38 -2.63
N ASP A 558 1.76 3.12 -2.37
CA ASP A 558 1.17 1.96 -3.06
C ASP A 558 -0.27 1.65 -2.56
N ASP A 559 -0.97 0.75 -3.25
CA ASP A 559 -2.35 0.40 -2.93
C ASP A 559 -2.52 -0.22 -1.52
N THR A 560 -1.49 -0.92 -1.01
CA THR A 560 -1.53 -1.60 0.28
C THR A 560 -1.38 -0.59 1.41
N HIS A 561 -0.36 0.26 1.31
CA HIS A 561 -0.09 1.32 2.27
C HIS A 561 -1.17 2.39 2.23
N ALA A 562 -1.74 2.71 1.07
CA ALA A 562 -2.90 3.60 0.98
C ALA A 562 -4.10 3.06 1.78
N ALA A 563 -4.35 1.75 1.77
CA ALA A 563 -5.41 1.13 2.58
C ALA A 563 -5.10 1.24 4.08
N SER A 564 -3.88 0.91 4.47
CA SER A 564 -3.44 0.99 5.87
C SER A 564 -3.44 2.41 6.40
N MET A 565 -3.01 3.39 5.60
CA MET A 565 -3.06 4.81 5.93
C MET A 565 -4.49 5.32 5.99
N ALA A 566 -5.35 4.94 5.05
CA ALA A 566 -6.76 5.27 5.14
C ALA A 566 -7.40 4.72 6.41
N ASN A 567 -7.07 3.49 6.83
CA ASN A 567 -7.54 2.92 8.09
C ASN A 567 -6.96 3.64 9.31
N LEU A 568 -5.69 4.05 9.25
CA LEU A 568 -5.02 4.82 10.30
C LEU A 568 -5.69 6.19 10.50
N PHE A 569 -6.08 6.85 9.41
CA PHE A 569 -6.60 8.23 9.43
C PHE A 569 -8.13 8.36 9.32
N ALA A 570 -8.84 7.26 9.04
CA ALA A 570 -10.31 7.20 9.13
C ALA A 570 -10.82 7.37 10.57
N PHE A 571 -9.94 7.28 11.58
CA PHE A 571 -10.28 7.52 12.98
C PHE A 571 -10.56 9.01 13.24
N SER A 572 -11.83 9.30 13.53
CA SER A 572 -12.37 10.63 13.89
C SER A 572 -11.75 11.27 15.15
N LYS A 573 -10.85 10.59 15.86
CA LYS A 573 -10.21 11.07 17.11
C LYS A 573 -8.85 11.76 16.93
N LEU A 574 -8.23 11.66 15.74
CA LEU A 574 -6.90 12.25 15.48
C LEU A 574 -6.95 13.72 14.98
N GLY A 575 -8.15 14.32 14.91
CA GLY A 575 -8.33 15.77 14.70
C GLY A 575 -7.85 16.29 13.35
N ASP A 576 -7.29 17.51 13.35
CA ASP A 576 -6.85 18.23 12.15
C ASP A 576 -5.52 17.74 11.59
N VAL A 577 -4.69 17.07 12.40
CA VAL A 577 -3.36 16.62 11.99
C VAL A 577 -3.42 15.33 11.16
N ALA A 578 -4.29 14.38 11.51
CA ALA A 578 -4.57 13.22 10.65
C ALA A 578 -5.07 13.62 9.26
N ARG A 579 -5.94 14.64 9.18
CA ARG A 579 -6.39 15.20 7.89
C ARG A 579 -5.24 15.73 7.04
N LYS A 580 -4.20 16.31 7.65
CA LYS A 580 -3.01 16.81 6.94
C LYS A 580 -2.17 15.67 6.35
N PHE A 581 -1.92 14.60 7.09
CA PHE A 581 -1.20 13.41 6.57
C PHE A 581 -1.97 12.71 5.46
N THR A 582 -3.28 12.64 5.61
CA THR A 582 -4.19 12.06 4.62
C THR A 582 -4.09 12.79 3.28
N ASN A 583 -4.02 14.12 3.31
CA ASN A 583 -3.85 14.93 2.10
C ASN A 583 -2.48 14.68 1.45
N GLU A 584 -1.39 14.68 2.20
CA GLU A 584 -0.04 14.41 1.69
C GLU A 584 0.08 13.01 1.08
N ALA A 585 -0.53 12.01 1.73
CA ALA A 585 -0.60 10.65 1.21
C ALA A 585 -1.40 10.57 -0.10
N ALA A 586 -2.52 11.29 -0.19
CA ALA A 586 -3.30 11.37 -1.41
C ALA A 586 -2.53 12.06 -2.54
N SER A 587 -1.80 13.13 -2.22
CA SER A 587 -0.89 13.80 -3.17
C SER A 587 0.20 12.87 -3.67
N ALA A 588 0.81 12.10 -2.77
CA ALA A 588 1.83 11.10 -3.10
C ALA A 588 1.27 9.99 -3.99
N TYR A 589 0.08 9.48 -3.66
CA TYR A 589 -0.63 8.47 -4.47
C TYR A 589 -0.87 8.97 -5.89
N VAL A 590 -1.38 10.21 -6.05
CA VAL A 590 -1.59 10.85 -7.36
C VAL A 590 -0.28 11.03 -8.11
N ARG A 591 0.80 11.41 -7.43
CA ARG A 591 2.11 11.56 -8.05
C ARG A 591 2.61 10.24 -8.65
N THR A 592 2.65 9.20 -7.84
CA THR A 592 3.15 7.87 -8.23
C THR A 592 2.28 7.21 -9.30
N HIS A 593 0.95 7.29 -9.16
CA HIS A 593 0.02 6.57 -10.04
C HIS A 593 -0.31 7.34 -11.31
N VAL A 594 -0.20 8.67 -11.30
CA VAL A 594 -0.62 9.53 -12.42
C VAL A 594 0.54 10.36 -12.95
N LEU A 595 1.12 11.24 -12.12
CA LEU A 595 2.09 12.23 -12.62
C LEU A 595 3.37 11.59 -13.17
N ASP A 596 3.91 10.57 -12.50
CA ASP A 596 5.12 9.87 -12.95
C ASP A 596 4.89 9.11 -14.26
N LYS A 597 3.69 8.52 -14.41
CA LYS A 597 3.27 7.88 -15.67
C LYS A 597 2.99 8.88 -16.80
N MET A 598 2.83 10.16 -16.47
CA MET A 598 2.59 11.24 -17.44
C MET A 598 3.87 11.97 -17.89
N GLN A 599 5.05 11.63 -17.34
CA GLN A 599 6.31 12.21 -17.79
C GLN A 599 6.57 11.81 -19.26
N GLY A 600 6.69 12.80 -20.15
CA GLY A 600 6.95 12.57 -21.58
C GLY A 600 5.71 12.37 -22.46
N VAL A 601 4.51 12.66 -21.95
CA VAL A 601 3.26 12.55 -22.73
C VAL A 601 3.24 13.51 -23.93
N ASN A 602 2.97 12.98 -25.13
CA ASN A 602 2.80 13.74 -26.37
C ASN A 602 1.32 13.88 -26.73
N LEU A 603 0.79 15.08 -26.62
CA LEU A 603 -0.64 15.36 -26.88
C LEU A 603 -1.07 15.27 -28.35
N HIS A 604 -0.12 15.14 -29.27
CA HIS A 604 -0.42 14.89 -30.68
C HIS A 604 -0.44 13.39 -31.01
N ASP A 605 -0.01 12.54 -30.08
CA ASP A 605 -0.04 11.09 -30.21
C ASP A 605 -1.27 10.50 -29.49
N PRO A 606 -2.20 9.85 -30.23
CA PRO A 606 -3.34 9.16 -29.65
C PRO A 606 -2.96 8.11 -28.60
N ALA A 607 -1.83 7.41 -28.76
CA ALA A 607 -1.38 6.39 -27.81
C ALA A 607 -0.95 7.02 -26.48
N SER A 608 -0.25 8.15 -26.54
CA SER A 608 0.17 8.91 -25.36
C SER A 608 -1.00 9.55 -24.61
N VAL A 609 -2.01 10.07 -25.32
CA VAL A 609 -3.26 10.56 -24.70
C VAL A 609 -4.06 9.41 -24.07
N ALA A 610 -4.08 8.23 -24.69
CA ALA A 610 -4.72 7.04 -24.11
C ALA A 610 -3.99 6.58 -22.84
N ALA A 611 -2.65 6.60 -22.83
CA ALA A 611 -1.85 6.28 -21.65
C ALA A 611 -2.10 7.28 -20.50
N ALA A 612 -2.23 8.57 -20.79
CA ALA A 612 -2.57 9.58 -19.78
C ALA A 612 -3.99 9.38 -19.21
N LYS A 613 -4.98 9.07 -20.07
CA LYS A 613 -6.33 8.71 -19.60
C LYS A 613 -6.34 7.46 -18.74
N GLN A 614 -5.53 6.46 -19.10
CA GLN A 614 -5.38 5.25 -18.31
C GLN A 614 -4.76 5.57 -16.93
N ALA A 615 -3.68 6.35 -16.88
CA ALA A 615 -3.05 6.75 -15.62
C ALA A 615 -4.02 7.55 -14.72
N ILE A 616 -4.84 8.44 -15.29
CA ILE A 616 -5.90 9.15 -14.56
C ILE A 616 -6.98 8.16 -14.10
N GLY A 617 -7.34 7.20 -14.94
CA GLY A 617 -8.30 6.13 -14.63
C GLY A 617 -7.85 5.22 -13.49
N ASP A 618 -6.54 5.02 -13.30
CA ASP A 618 -5.97 4.27 -12.18
C ASP A 618 -6.32 4.90 -10.81
N LEU A 619 -6.70 6.20 -10.77
CA LEU A 619 -7.23 6.84 -9.56
C LEU A 619 -8.60 6.30 -9.13
N LYS A 620 -9.30 5.52 -9.95
CA LYS A 620 -10.61 4.89 -9.59
C LYS A 620 -10.45 3.71 -8.63
N ASN A 621 -9.61 3.88 -7.61
CA ASN A 621 -9.23 2.89 -6.62
C ASN A 621 -10.02 3.07 -5.32
N GLU A 622 -10.47 1.98 -4.71
CA GLU A 622 -11.25 2.02 -3.47
C GLU A 622 -10.44 2.56 -2.28
N ASN A 623 -9.14 2.24 -2.21
CA ASN A 623 -8.25 2.70 -1.14
C ASN A 623 -7.93 4.18 -1.32
N PHE A 624 -7.78 4.67 -2.55
CA PHE A 624 -7.64 6.09 -2.82
C PHE A 624 -8.92 6.89 -2.46
N ALA A 625 -10.11 6.32 -2.70
CA ALA A 625 -11.37 6.92 -2.24
C ALA A 625 -11.42 7.02 -0.72
N LYS A 626 -11.05 5.95 0.00
CA LYS A 626 -10.96 5.96 1.47
C LYS A 626 -9.95 6.98 1.98
N LEU A 627 -8.80 7.09 1.31
CA LEU A 627 -7.77 8.08 1.63
C LEU A 627 -8.32 9.50 1.47
N LEU A 628 -9.06 9.80 0.40
CA LEU A 628 -9.68 11.13 0.25
C LEU A 628 -10.86 11.37 1.21
N GLY A 629 -11.31 10.36 1.96
CA GLY A 629 -12.50 10.43 2.80
C GLY A 629 -13.80 10.53 1.97
N VAL A 630 -13.80 9.99 0.75
CA VAL A 630 -14.91 10.10 -0.21
C VAL A 630 -15.47 8.73 -0.58
N THR A 631 -16.67 8.71 -1.16
CA THR A 631 -17.21 7.45 -1.70
C THR A 631 -16.52 7.11 -3.02
N LYS A 632 -16.32 5.81 -3.29
CA LYS A 632 -15.79 5.35 -4.58
C LYS A 632 -16.64 5.85 -5.75
N GLY A 633 -17.96 5.87 -5.59
CA GLY A 633 -18.88 6.35 -6.65
C GLY A 633 -18.69 7.83 -6.99
N ASP A 634 -18.45 8.68 -5.99
CA ASP A 634 -18.20 10.11 -6.22
C ASP A 634 -16.81 10.33 -6.82
N LEU A 635 -15.80 9.58 -6.36
CA LEU A 635 -14.46 9.58 -6.96
C LEU A 635 -14.49 9.14 -8.42
N ASP A 636 -15.17 8.04 -8.76
CA ASP A 636 -15.26 7.54 -10.13
C ASP A 636 -15.85 8.60 -11.08
N LYS A 637 -16.88 9.34 -10.61
CA LYS A 637 -17.49 10.45 -11.35
C LYS A 637 -16.55 11.65 -11.50
N ALA A 638 -15.81 11.99 -10.44
CA ALA A 638 -14.87 13.10 -10.45
C ALA A 638 -13.66 12.82 -11.34
N VAL A 639 -13.07 11.61 -11.25
CA VAL A 639 -11.99 11.15 -12.14
C VAL A 639 -12.47 11.11 -13.58
N LYS A 640 -13.69 10.64 -13.85
CA LYS A 640 -14.28 10.70 -15.19
C LYS A 640 -14.40 12.12 -15.72
N ALA A 641 -14.75 13.10 -14.88
CA ALA A 641 -14.74 14.51 -15.29
C ALA A 641 -13.34 14.99 -15.69
N VAL A 642 -12.29 14.51 -15.02
CA VAL A 642 -10.90 14.80 -15.40
C VAL A 642 -10.53 14.10 -16.72
N GLU A 643 -10.88 12.82 -16.91
CA GLU A 643 -10.68 12.07 -18.16
C GLU A 643 -11.42 12.69 -19.37
N ASP A 644 -12.60 13.27 -19.13
CA ASP A 644 -13.38 14.00 -20.12
C ASP A 644 -12.70 15.34 -20.48
N ALA A 645 -12.07 15.98 -19.50
CA ALA A 645 -11.33 17.23 -19.67
C ALA A 645 -9.99 17.02 -20.40
N VAL A 646 -9.40 15.84 -20.26
CA VAL A 646 -8.33 15.34 -21.12
C VAL A 646 -8.90 15.15 -22.53
N GLY A 647 -8.73 16.16 -23.39
CA GLY A 647 -9.27 16.20 -24.75
C GLY A 647 -8.77 15.05 -25.66
N LYS A 648 -9.17 15.08 -26.94
CA LYS A 648 -8.64 14.14 -27.95
C LYS A 648 -7.23 14.58 -28.37
N ALA A 649 -6.43 13.66 -28.90
CA ALA A 649 -5.12 14.00 -29.45
C ALA A 649 -5.23 15.11 -30.52
N GLY A 650 -4.39 16.14 -30.42
CA GLY A 650 -4.42 17.31 -31.30
C GLY A 650 -5.45 18.40 -30.93
N SER A 651 -6.03 18.37 -29.71
CA SER A 651 -6.91 19.44 -29.23
C SER A 651 -6.19 20.80 -29.20
N THR A 652 -6.87 21.85 -29.62
CA THR A 652 -6.34 23.22 -29.61
C THR A 652 -6.26 23.79 -28.19
N PRO A 653 -5.43 24.82 -27.93
CA PRO A 653 -5.37 25.48 -26.62
C PRO A 653 -6.73 26.03 -26.15
N ALA A 654 -7.58 26.50 -27.07
CA ALA A 654 -8.91 26.99 -26.76
C ALA A 654 -9.87 25.88 -26.32
N GLU A 655 -9.80 24.71 -26.96
CA GLU A 655 -10.58 23.53 -26.59
C GLU A 655 -10.14 22.96 -25.25
N MET A 656 -8.82 22.92 -24.99
CA MET A 656 -8.26 22.50 -23.70
C MET A 656 -8.71 23.42 -22.56
N ASN A 657 -8.69 24.75 -22.79
CA ASN A 657 -9.13 25.71 -21.78
C ASN A 657 -10.63 25.61 -21.49
N LYS A 658 -11.45 25.40 -22.53
CA LYS A 658 -12.89 25.14 -22.36
C LYS A 658 -13.13 23.86 -21.56
N ALA A 659 -12.36 22.81 -21.82
CA ALA A 659 -12.45 21.54 -21.11
C ALA A 659 -12.10 21.68 -19.61
N LEU A 660 -11.12 22.52 -19.25
CA LEU A 660 -10.80 22.84 -17.86
C LEU A 660 -11.90 23.68 -17.17
N GLN A 661 -12.54 24.60 -17.89
CA GLN A 661 -13.70 25.35 -17.37
C GLN A 661 -14.90 24.43 -17.12
N ASP A 662 -15.16 23.52 -18.05
CA ASP A 662 -16.23 22.52 -17.93
C ASP A 662 -15.94 21.55 -16.76
N LEU A 663 -14.67 21.15 -16.57
CA LEU A 663 -14.22 20.41 -15.38
C LEU A 663 -14.51 21.17 -14.10
N ASN A 664 -14.08 22.43 -14.00
CA ASN A 664 -14.28 23.23 -12.80
C ASN A 664 -15.77 23.39 -12.48
N LYS A 665 -16.58 23.71 -13.49
CA LYS A 665 -18.03 23.83 -13.37
C LYS A 665 -18.67 22.52 -12.90
N LYS A 666 -18.28 21.38 -13.49
CA LYS A 666 -18.83 20.06 -13.14
C LYS A 666 -18.50 19.68 -11.70
N LEU A 667 -17.26 19.92 -11.25
CA LEU A 667 -16.86 19.65 -9.87
C LEU A 667 -17.54 20.59 -8.84
N ASP A 668 -17.85 21.84 -9.21
CA ASP A 668 -18.48 22.83 -8.30
C ASP A 668 -20.02 22.80 -8.30
N THR A 669 -20.68 22.32 -9.37
CA THR A 669 -22.14 22.44 -9.53
C THR A 669 -22.89 21.12 -9.55
N ASP A 670 -22.21 19.98 -9.74
CA ASP A 670 -22.87 18.68 -9.68
C ASP A 670 -23.35 18.36 -8.26
N ALA A 671 -24.58 17.87 -8.11
CA ALA A 671 -25.19 17.65 -6.81
C ALA A 671 -24.47 16.60 -5.94
N ALA A 672 -23.76 15.65 -6.57
CA ALA A 672 -22.94 14.65 -5.87
C ALA A 672 -21.50 15.15 -5.64
N LEU A 673 -20.91 15.86 -6.61
CA LEU A 673 -19.49 16.26 -6.54
C LEU A 673 -19.25 17.56 -5.77
N SER A 674 -20.16 18.53 -5.84
CA SER A 674 -19.99 19.87 -5.24
C SER A 674 -19.83 19.88 -3.72
N LYS A 675 -20.25 18.81 -3.03
CA LYS A 675 -20.05 18.70 -1.58
C LYS A 675 -18.63 18.25 -1.20
N THR A 676 -18.00 17.48 -2.07
CA THR A 676 -16.82 16.66 -1.74
C THR A 676 -15.59 17.03 -2.56
N PHE A 677 -15.81 17.53 -3.78
CA PHE A 677 -14.79 17.87 -4.77
C PHE A 677 -14.91 19.32 -5.27
N ASN A 678 -15.57 20.21 -4.53
CA ASN A 678 -15.56 21.63 -4.90
C ASN A 678 -14.15 22.24 -4.76
N LYS A 679 -14.00 23.45 -5.28
CA LYS A 679 -12.73 24.21 -5.28
C LYS A 679 -12.13 24.49 -3.89
N GLU A 680 -12.92 24.42 -2.83
CA GLU A 680 -12.49 24.67 -1.44
C GLU A 680 -12.05 23.38 -0.74
N THR A 681 -12.38 22.22 -1.30
CA THR A 681 -12.02 20.90 -0.76
C THR A 681 -10.70 20.39 -1.33
N VAL A 682 -9.88 19.74 -0.49
CA VAL A 682 -8.60 19.17 -0.92
C VAL A 682 -8.74 18.09 -2.02
N PRO A 683 -9.69 17.13 -1.94
CA PRO A 683 -9.96 16.21 -3.04
C PRO A 683 -10.29 16.93 -4.36
N GLY A 684 -11.07 18.02 -4.28
CA GLY A 684 -11.41 18.84 -5.44
C GLY A 684 -10.20 19.57 -6.03
N GLN A 685 -9.30 20.08 -5.19
CA GLN A 685 -8.09 20.77 -5.62
C GLN A 685 -7.08 19.79 -6.24
N LEU A 686 -6.91 18.60 -5.65
CA LEU A 686 -6.09 17.51 -6.20
C LEU A 686 -6.48 17.13 -7.62
N LEU A 687 -7.78 16.88 -7.86
CA LEU A 687 -8.25 16.49 -9.19
C LEU A 687 -8.16 17.62 -10.22
N ARG A 688 -8.39 18.87 -9.81
CA ARG A 688 -8.13 20.03 -10.67
C ARG A 688 -6.64 20.17 -11.01
N GLY A 689 -5.76 19.91 -10.04
CA GLY A 689 -4.31 19.87 -10.23
C GLY A 689 -3.88 18.85 -11.28
N VAL A 690 -4.46 17.65 -11.27
CA VAL A 690 -4.23 16.62 -12.31
C VAL A 690 -4.68 17.12 -13.70
N GLY A 691 -5.88 17.73 -13.79
CA GLY A 691 -6.38 18.29 -15.05
C GLY A 691 -5.49 19.42 -15.59
N VAL A 692 -5.01 20.31 -14.72
CA VAL A 692 -4.10 21.41 -15.08
C VAL A 692 -2.72 20.87 -15.47
N ALA A 693 -2.18 19.87 -14.76
CA ALA A 693 -0.90 19.25 -15.10
C ALA A 693 -0.93 18.64 -16.51
N PHE A 694 -2.04 17.99 -16.87
CA PHE A 694 -2.25 17.46 -18.22
C PHE A 694 -2.31 18.56 -19.29
N ALA A 695 -3.03 19.66 -19.02
CA ALA A 695 -3.08 20.80 -19.92
C ALA A 695 -1.72 21.52 -20.05
N GLY A 696 -0.91 21.54 -18.98
CA GLY A 696 0.44 22.12 -18.96
C GLY A 696 1.47 21.30 -19.74
N ALA A 697 1.35 19.97 -19.79
CA ALA A 697 2.19 19.10 -20.62
C ALA A 697 2.11 19.45 -22.13
N SER A 698 1.04 20.12 -22.56
CA SER A 698 0.90 20.67 -23.93
C SER A 698 1.90 21.77 -24.26
N LEU A 699 2.31 22.55 -23.26
CA LEU A 699 3.16 23.73 -23.41
C LEU A 699 4.65 23.37 -23.43
N TYR A 700 5.03 22.25 -22.79
CA TYR A 700 6.41 21.78 -22.69
C TYR A 700 7.04 21.41 -24.04
N ASN A 701 6.25 20.96 -25.01
CA ASN A 701 6.76 20.63 -26.36
C ASN A 701 6.94 21.86 -27.28
N SER A 702 6.22 22.97 -27.02
CA SER A 702 6.51 24.26 -27.68
C SER A 702 7.78 24.90 -27.11
N TYR A 703 8.06 24.68 -25.83
CA TYR A 703 9.28 25.14 -25.15
C TYR A 703 10.56 24.51 -25.71
N ASN A 704 10.59 23.20 -25.97
CA ASN A 704 11.77 22.54 -26.57
C ASN A 704 12.06 23.01 -28.01
N LYS A 705 11.06 23.52 -28.74
CA LYS A 705 11.26 24.14 -30.06
C LYS A 705 11.77 25.58 -29.97
N ALA A 706 11.37 26.34 -28.95
CA ALA A 706 11.88 27.69 -28.70
C ALA A 706 13.31 27.67 -28.11
N ALA A 707 13.59 26.76 -27.18
CA ALA A 707 14.92 26.56 -26.59
C ALA A 707 15.95 26.03 -27.61
N ALA A 708 15.51 25.35 -28.68
CA ALA A 708 16.36 24.90 -29.76
C ALA A 708 16.80 26.02 -30.73
N ASN A 709 16.15 27.19 -30.71
CA ASN A 709 16.50 28.37 -31.53
C ASN A 709 16.33 29.68 -30.72
N PRO A 710 17.24 29.99 -29.79
CA PRO A 710 17.22 31.26 -29.08
C PRO A 710 17.54 32.41 -30.05
N GLY A 711 16.56 33.26 -30.36
CA GLY A 711 16.76 34.47 -31.17
C GLY A 711 15.63 34.86 -32.15
N ASP A 712 14.57 34.06 -32.28
CA ASP A 712 13.44 34.40 -33.15
C ASP A 712 12.31 35.11 -32.37
N ILE A 713 12.33 36.44 -32.42
CA ILE A 713 11.38 37.34 -31.72
C ILE A 713 9.92 37.01 -32.06
N GLN A 714 9.61 36.40 -33.21
CA GLN A 714 8.22 36.02 -33.54
C GLN A 714 7.74 34.80 -32.76
N ASN A 715 8.63 33.87 -32.40
CA ASN A 715 8.28 32.67 -31.63
C ASN A 715 8.21 32.94 -30.13
N ASP A 716 9.08 33.81 -29.61
CA ASP A 716 8.99 34.32 -28.23
C ASP A 716 7.75 35.23 -28.03
N LEU A 717 7.42 36.06 -29.02
CA LEU A 717 6.22 36.89 -29.00
C LEU A 717 4.94 36.05 -29.12
N LYS A 718 4.97 34.93 -29.87
CA LYS A 718 3.86 33.97 -29.96
C LYS A 718 3.66 33.19 -28.66
N LEU A 719 4.74 32.80 -27.97
CA LEU A 719 4.69 32.19 -26.64
C LEU A 719 4.07 33.15 -25.60
N VAL A 720 4.43 34.44 -25.68
CA VAL A 720 3.85 35.51 -24.84
C VAL A 720 2.38 35.79 -25.20
N LEU A 721 2.00 35.76 -26.48
CA LEU A 721 0.62 35.91 -26.94
C LEU A 721 -0.28 34.71 -26.57
N ASP A 722 0.25 33.49 -26.66
CA ASP A 722 -0.47 32.25 -26.29
C ASP A 722 -0.60 32.12 -24.76
N ALA A 723 0.37 32.63 -23.99
CA ALA A 723 0.29 32.78 -22.54
C ALA A 723 -0.67 33.91 -22.10
N ALA A 724 -0.75 35.00 -22.86
CA ALA A 724 -1.69 36.11 -22.60
C ALA A 724 -3.16 35.70 -22.81
N GLY A 725 -3.46 34.87 -23.82
CA GLY A 725 -4.80 34.30 -24.01
C GLY A 725 -5.23 33.32 -22.90
N PHE A 726 -4.27 32.63 -22.30
CA PHE A 726 -4.48 31.79 -21.10
C PHE A 726 -4.68 32.65 -19.83
N ALA A 727 -3.92 33.73 -19.66
CA ALA A 727 -4.05 34.66 -18.53
C ALA A 727 -5.38 35.44 -18.54
N GLN A 728 -5.80 35.96 -19.70
CA GLN A 728 -7.06 36.71 -19.87
C GLN A 728 -8.29 35.86 -19.53
N LYS A 729 -8.28 34.56 -19.87
CA LYS A 729 -9.40 33.64 -19.60
C LYS A 729 -9.38 33.05 -18.18
N ASN A 730 -8.23 33.01 -17.51
CA ASN A 730 -8.16 32.73 -16.08
C ASN A 730 -8.66 33.91 -15.24
N ALA A 731 -8.50 35.15 -15.70
CA ALA A 731 -9.10 36.33 -15.07
C ALA A 731 -10.64 36.33 -15.11
N GLU A 732 -11.27 35.86 -16.20
CA GLU A 732 -12.73 35.64 -16.27
C GLU A 732 -13.22 34.60 -15.27
N VAL A 733 -12.44 33.53 -15.05
CA VAL A 733 -12.70 32.52 -14.02
C VAL A 733 -12.61 33.18 -12.63
N LEU A 734 -11.59 34.00 -12.35
CA LEU A 734 -11.44 34.74 -11.08
C LEU A 734 -12.57 35.76 -10.81
N VAL A 735 -13.09 36.43 -11.83
CA VAL A 735 -14.28 37.31 -11.76
C VAL A 735 -15.56 36.49 -11.51
N GLY A 736 -15.69 35.31 -12.13
CA GLY A 736 -16.78 34.36 -11.86
C GLY A 736 -16.69 33.67 -10.49
N LEU A 737 -15.50 33.61 -9.89
CA LEU A 737 -15.20 33.08 -8.56
C LEU A 737 -15.48 34.09 -7.42
N GLY A 738 -15.84 35.35 -7.74
CA GLY A 738 -16.13 36.42 -6.76
C GLY A 738 -14.89 37.04 -6.10
N ALA A 739 -13.69 36.66 -6.53
CA ALA A 739 -12.42 37.09 -5.96
C ALA A 739 -11.94 38.46 -6.47
N VAL A 740 -12.63 39.04 -7.47
CA VAL A 740 -12.34 40.32 -8.11
C VAL A 740 -13.64 41.09 -8.35
N ASP A 741 -13.69 42.38 -8.01
CA ASP A 741 -14.85 43.24 -8.25
C ASP A 741 -15.04 43.49 -9.75
N LYS A 742 -16.29 43.32 -10.24
CA LYS A 742 -16.67 43.45 -11.65
C LYS A 742 -16.47 44.87 -12.22
N ALA A 743 -16.45 45.89 -11.37
CA ALA A 743 -16.24 47.29 -11.73
C ALA A 743 -14.76 47.73 -11.70
N SER A 744 -13.86 46.89 -11.16
CA SER A 744 -12.41 47.16 -11.17
C SER A 744 -11.83 47.10 -12.59
N LYS A 745 -10.65 47.68 -12.83
CA LYS A 745 -9.95 47.58 -14.13
C LYS A 745 -9.71 46.11 -14.53
N LEU A 746 -9.65 45.18 -13.57
CA LEU A 746 -9.54 43.74 -13.78
C LEU A 746 -10.90 43.09 -14.17
N GLY A 747 -12.01 43.54 -13.59
CA GLY A 747 -13.37 43.18 -14.02
C GLY A 747 -13.73 43.68 -15.42
N GLN A 748 -13.11 44.79 -15.85
CA GLN A 748 -13.21 45.33 -17.21
C GLN A 748 -12.28 44.61 -18.22
N PHE A 749 -11.20 43.97 -17.77
CA PHE A 749 -10.31 43.15 -18.62
C PHE A 749 -11.00 41.85 -19.10
N GLY A 750 -11.95 41.32 -18.31
CA GLY A 750 -12.84 40.22 -18.68
C GLY A 750 -14.12 40.65 -19.41
N GLY A 751 -14.30 41.95 -19.70
CA GLY A 751 -15.39 42.49 -20.51
C GLY A 751 -14.87 43.07 -21.83
N GLU A 752 -15.68 43.03 -22.90
CA GLU A 752 -15.34 43.35 -24.30
C GLU A 752 -14.21 44.37 -24.53
N TRP A 753 -12.95 43.90 -24.57
CA TRP A 753 -11.82 44.68 -25.07
C TRP A 753 -11.76 44.51 -26.59
N LYS A 754 -12.37 45.45 -27.34
CA LYS A 754 -12.31 45.46 -28.80
C LYS A 754 -10.89 45.83 -29.25
N LEU A 755 -10.13 44.82 -29.68
CA LEU A 755 -8.92 44.98 -30.47
C LEU A 755 -9.23 45.79 -31.75
N ALA A 756 -8.95 47.08 -31.72
CA ALA A 756 -8.74 47.86 -32.93
C ALA A 756 -7.54 48.78 -32.72
N ALA A 757 -6.39 48.30 -33.18
CA ALA A 757 -5.15 49.02 -33.46
C ALA A 757 -4.52 49.87 -32.32
N ARG A 758 -3.33 49.42 -31.88
CA ARG A 758 -2.34 50.10 -30.99
C ARG A 758 -2.50 49.80 -29.49
N ALA A 759 -1.97 48.64 -29.08
CA ALA A 759 -1.51 48.45 -27.70
C ALA A 759 0.01 48.67 -27.67
N THR A 760 0.52 49.36 -26.65
CA THR A 760 1.97 49.59 -26.47
C THR A 760 2.56 48.57 -25.51
N ALA A 761 3.89 48.38 -25.51
CA ALA A 761 4.56 47.40 -24.64
C ALA A 761 4.29 47.59 -23.13
N GLY A 762 3.83 48.77 -22.70
CA GLY A 762 3.40 49.03 -21.32
C GLY A 762 2.04 48.41 -20.95
N ASP A 763 1.13 48.23 -21.91
CA ASP A 763 -0.23 47.69 -21.68
C ASP A 763 -0.23 46.15 -21.54
N LEU A 764 0.79 45.49 -22.12
CA LEU A 764 1.03 44.05 -22.01
C LEU A 764 1.62 43.64 -20.66
N ILE A 765 2.43 44.52 -20.04
CA ILE A 765 3.07 44.29 -18.74
C ILE A 765 2.03 44.40 -17.60
N ALA A 766 1.07 45.33 -17.71
CA ALA A 766 0.00 45.50 -16.72
C ALA A 766 -0.96 44.28 -16.63
N GLY A 767 -1.15 43.54 -17.73
CA GLY A 767 -1.99 42.33 -17.77
C GLY A 767 -1.36 41.09 -17.13
N VAL A 768 -0.03 41.05 -17.00
CA VAL A 768 0.72 39.97 -16.34
C VAL A 768 0.83 40.20 -14.84
N SER A 769 0.93 41.47 -14.39
CA SER A 769 0.97 41.83 -12.96
C SER A 769 -0.31 41.46 -12.20
N ALA A 770 -1.50 41.60 -12.81
CA ALA A 770 -2.79 41.41 -12.13
C ALA A 770 -3.15 39.94 -11.84
N VAL A 771 -2.40 38.97 -12.39
CA VAL A 771 -2.50 37.54 -12.03
C VAL A 771 -1.94 37.29 -10.62
N PHE A 772 -1.05 38.14 -10.13
CA PHE A 772 -0.42 38.00 -8.81
C PHE A 772 -1.28 38.58 -7.67
N ASP A 773 -2.08 39.63 -7.92
CA ASP A 773 -2.91 40.26 -6.87
C ASP A 773 -4.12 39.41 -6.42
N GLY A 774 -4.62 38.50 -7.25
CA GLY A 774 -5.69 37.55 -6.88
C GLY A 774 -5.24 36.47 -5.89
N ILE A 775 -3.93 36.29 -5.71
CA ILE A 775 -3.31 35.25 -4.88
C ILE A 775 -3.29 35.69 -3.40
N SER A 776 -3.28 36.99 -3.13
CA SER A 776 -3.28 37.60 -1.80
C SER A 776 -4.64 37.47 -1.09
N ALA A 777 -5.75 37.53 -1.83
CA ALA A 777 -7.12 37.43 -1.30
C ALA A 777 -7.51 35.98 -0.91
N VAL A 778 -6.81 34.97 -1.46
CA VAL A 778 -6.95 33.55 -1.07
C VAL A 778 -6.37 33.30 0.32
N ARG A 779 -5.49 34.17 0.84
CA ARG A 779 -4.87 34.01 2.17
C ARG A 779 -5.83 34.31 3.33
N SER A 780 -6.72 35.29 3.18
CA SER A 780 -7.60 35.78 4.26
C SER A 780 -8.92 35.03 4.37
N GLY A 781 -9.38 34.34 3.31
CA GLY A 781 -10.63 33.58 3.30
C GLY A 781 -10.59 32.19 3.94
N PHE A 782 -9.40 31.65 4.25
CA PHE A 782 -9.21 30.27 4.72
C PHE A 782 -8.86 30.14 6.21
N GLY A 783 -8.95 31.22 7.00
CA GLY A 783 -8.78 31.17 8.47
C GLY A 783 -7.37 30.80 8.96
N ILE A 784 -6.36 30.80 8.09
CA ILE A 784 -4.97 30.57 8.46
C ILE A 784 -4.34 31.93 8.78
N GLY A 785 -4.18 32.22 10.07
CA GLY A 785 -3.49 33.42 10.55
C GLY A 785 -4.34 34.46 11.28
N THR A 786 -5.42 34.09 11.98
CA THR A 786 -6.01 35.00 12.98
C THR A 786 -5.13 35.04 14.23
N ALA A 787 -4.84 36.25 14.71
CA ALA A 787 -3.82 36.62 15.69
C ALA A 787 -3.95 36.03 17.12
N GLN A 788 -4.75 34.98 17.35
CA GLN A 788 -5.03 34.43 18.69
C GLN A 788 -4.41 33.05 18.98
N ASP A 789 -3.91 32.31 17.98
CA ASP A 789 -3.27 31.00 18.17
C ASP A 789 -1.77 31.04 17.83
N THR A 790 -0.98 31.71 18.67
CA THR A 790 0.48 31.86 18.50
C THR A 790 1.27 30.55 18.63
N GLY A 791 0.61 29.42 18.90
CA GLY A 791 1.22 28.08 18.98
C GLY A 791 1.22 27.28 17.66
N ASN A 792 0.34 27.60 16.70
CA ASN A 792 0.11 26.82 15.48
C ASN A 792 0.67 27.46 14.19
N ALA A 793 1.46 28.53 14.30
CA ALA A 793 2.02 29.31 13.19
C ALA A 793 3.14 28.60 12.38
N ILE A 794 3.46 27.35 12.69
CA ILE A 794 4.61 26.62 12.14
C ILE A 794 4.41 26.23 10.67
N PHE A 795 3.17 26.02 10.22
CA PHE A 795 2.85 25.69 8.81
C PHE A 795 2.45 26.90 7.95
N SER A 796 2.24 28.07 8.54
CA SER A 796 2.10 29.31 7.76
C SER A 796 3.46 29.88 7.35
N ALA A 797 4.52 29.59 8.12
CA ALA A 797 5.89 29.95 7.75
C ALA A 797 6.42 29.14 6.55
N THR A 798 5.97 27.90 6.34
CA THR A 798 6.35 27.06 5.19
C THR A 798 5.70 27.48 3.87
N THR A 799 4.76 28.42 3.91
CA THR A 799 4.14 29.05 2.73
C THR A 799 4.49 30.55 2.63
N ALA A 800 5.43 31.04 3.44
CA ALA A 800 5.78 32.46 3.52
C ALA A 800 6.79 32.93 2.46
N VAL A 801 7.38 32.02 1.68
CA VAL A 801 8.23 32.39 0.52
C VAL A 801 7.32 32.65 -0.68
N GLY A 802 6.81 33.88 -0.79
CA GLY A 802 6.25 34.51 -2.00
C GLY A 802 5.12 33.78 -2.72
N GLY A 803 3.91 34.34 -2.72
CA GLY A 803 2.71 33.86 -3.40
C GLY A 803 2.79 33.69 -4.93
N ALA A 804 3.62 32.78 -5.45
CA ALA A 804 3.70 32.50 -6.88
C ALA A 804 3.59 31.00 -7.19
N LEU A 805 2.54 30.67 -7.96
CA LEU A 805 2.26 29.48 -8.79
C LEU A 805 1.20 28.48 -8.26
N THR A 806 0.12 28.41 -9.02
CA THR A 806 -1.25 27.98 -8.68
C THR A 806 -1.50 26.47 -8.67
N VAL A 807 -0.56 25.66 -8.15
CA VAL A 807 -0.77 24.21 -7.95
C VAL A 807 -0.32 23.72 -6.55
N ALA A 808 0.24 24.61 -5.74
CA ALA A 808 0.81 24.31 -4.43
C ALA A 808 -0.14 23.72 -3.37
N PRO A 809 -1.45 24.08 -3.27
CA PRO A 809 -2.26 23.55 -2.16
C PRO A 809 -2.59 22.05 -2.30
N ALA A 810 -2.46 21.48 -3.50
CA ALA A 810 -2.76 20.07 -3.76
C ALA A 810 -1.55 19.12 -3.61
N PHE A 811 -0.31 19.61 -3.69
CA PHE A 811 0.89 18.75 -3.78
C PHE A 811 1.93 18.97 -2.68
N GLY A 812 1.63 19.81 -1.68
CA GLY A 812 2.52 20.13 -0.56
C GLY A 812 3.58 21.19 -0.92
N ALA A 813 3.88 22.10 0.02
CA ALA A 813 4.85 23.19 -0.18
C ALA A 813 6.30 22.67 -0.43
N ALA A 814 6.61 21.46 0.03
CA ALA A 814 7.93 20.83 -0.14
C ALA A 814 8.16 20.24 -1.54
N ALA A 815 7.11 19.95 -2.31
CA ALA A 815 7.23 19.29 -3.61
C ALA A 815 7.84 20.16 -4.73
N TRP A 816 7.83 21.49 -4.57
CA TRP A 816 8.24 22.43 -5.62
C TRP A 816 9.61 23.09 -5.41
N LEU A 817 10.11 23.16 -4.18
CA LEU A 817 11.44 23.69 -3.87
C LEU A 817 12.57 22.65 -4.05
N GLY A 818 12.21 21.43 -4.43
CA GLY A 818 13.15 20.31 -4.49
C GLY A 818 13.88 20.15 -3.14
N PRO A 819 15.18 19.78 -3.12
CA PRO A 819 15.93 19.50 -1.90
C PRO A 819 15.96 20.66 -0.89
N VAL A 820 15.61 21.89 -1.26
CA VAL A 820 15.69 23.08 -0.40
C VAL A 820 14.51 23.18 0.58
N GLY A 821 13.30 22.77 0.16
CA GLY A 821 12.07 23.04 0.92
C GLY A 821 11.98 22.34 2.28
N LEU A 822 12.60 21.17 2.40
CA LEU A 822 12.60 20.37 3.63
C LEU A 822 13.46 21.00 4.75
N GLY A 823 14.57 21.65 4.39
CA GLY A 823 15.48 22.30 5.34
C GLY A 823 14.86 23.53 6.00
N VAL A 824 14.29 24.40 5.16
CA VAL A 824 13.57 25.60 5.60
C VAL A 824 12.36 25.22 6.47
N THR A 825 11.67 24.13 6.12
CA THR A 825 10.55 23.62 6.91
C THR A 825 10.99 23.07 8.27
N ALA A 826 12.12 22.36 8.32
CA ALA A 826 12.67 21.82 9.56
C ALA A 826 13.00 22.91 10.59
N VAL A 827 13.54 24.05 10.14
CA VAL A 827 13.85 25.19 11.02
C VAL A 827 12.60 25.81 11.62
N GLY A 828 11.53 25.94 10.84
CA GLY A 828 10.24 26.44 11.33
C GLY A 828 9.60 25.52 12.38
N VAL A 829 9.77 24.21 12.22
CA VAL A 829 9.31 23.17 13.17
C VAL A 829 10.03 23.25 14.51
N VAL A 830 11.34 23.54 14.50
CA VAL A 830 12.14 23.69 15.71
C VAL A 830 12.08 25.14 16.19
N GLY A 831 10.96 25.54 16.79
CA GLY A 831 10.65 26.95 17.12
C GLY A 831 11.74 27.73 17.89
N LYS A 832 12.58 27.06 18.69
CA LYS A 832 13.75 27.68 19.35
C LYS A 832 14.81 28.15 18.34
N LEU A 833 15.08 27.36 17.30
CA LEU A 833 16.06 27.70 16.25
C LEU A 833 15.54 28.84 15.36
N ALA A 834 14.25 28.85 15.03
CA ALA A 834 13.63 29.97 14.33
C ALA A 834 13.76 31.28 15.12
N TYR A 835 13.50 31.24 16.43
CA TYR A 835 13.67 32.40 17.32
C TYR A 835 15.13 32.86 17.42
N ASP A 836 16.09 31.94 17.61
CA ASP A 836 17.51 32.28 17.71
C ASP A 836 18.08 32.81 16.38
N ALA A 837 17.56 32.35 15.23
CA ALA A 837 17.93 32.85 13.91
C ALA A 837 17.46 34.29 13.67
N ILE A 838 16.28 34.67 14.18
CA ILE A 838 15.78 36.06 14.14
C ILE A 838 16.56 36.95 15.13
N LYS A 839 16.88 36.43 16.31
CA LYS A 839 17.60 37.20 17.35
C LYS A 839 19.05 37.49 16.98
N ASN A 840 19.73 36.56 16.33
CA ASN A 840 21.14 36.68 15.93
C ASN A 840 21.29 37.08 14.46
N ALA A 841 20.26 37.66 13.86
CA ALA A 841 20.12 37.81 12.42
C ALA A 841 21.27 38.63 11.76
N HIS A 842 21.93 39.54 12.49
CA HIS A 842 23.16 40.22 12.05
C HIS A 842 24.34 39.27 11.70
N GLN A 843 24.35 38.04 12.22
CA GLN A 843 25.41 37.07 11.94
C GLN A 843 25.43 36.59 10.47
N TYR A 844 24.33 36.79 9.74
CA TYR A 844 24.14 36.29 8.38
C TYR A 844 24.23 37.39 7.30
N GLU A 845 24.52 38.65 7.65
CA GLU A 845 24.59 39.77 6.69
C GLU A 845 25.56 39.50 5.52
N GLY A 846 26.74 38.93 5.80
CA GLY A 846 27.70 38.57 4.75
C GLY A 846 27.27 37.39 3.88
N ALA A 847 26.41 36.49 4.40
CA ALA A 847 25.80 35.42 3.61
C ALA A 847 24.63 35.96 2.76
N SER A 848 23.85 36.89 3.31
CA SER A 848 22.76 37.62 2.64
C SER A 848 23.25 38.40 1.43
N GLU A 849 24.36 39.14 1.58
CA GLU A 849 24.97 39.87 0.47
C GLU A 849 25.31 38.93 -0.70
N LYS A 850 26.00 37.82 -0.43
CA LYS A 850 26.34 36.82 -1.47
C LYS A 850 25.11 36.17 -2.08
N PHE A 851 24.08 35.92 -1.26
CA PHE A 851 22.82 35.33 -1.69
C PHE A 851 22.07 36.27 -2.65
N LEU A 852 22.01 37.56 -2.35
CA LEU A 852 21.42 38.59 -3.21
C LEU A 852 22.22 38.82 -4.50
N ILE A 853 23.56 38.77 -4.45
CA ILE A 853 24.40 38.80 -5.66
C ILE A 853 24.05 37.60 -6.56
N SER A 854 23.93 36.42 -5.97
CA SER A 854 23.55 35.20 -6.69
C SER A 854 22.14 35.31 -7.28
N ALA A 855 21.24 36.03 -6.62
CA ALA A 855 19.90 36.36 -7.10
C ALA A 855 19.87 37.42 -8.22
N GLY A 856 21.00 38.06 -8.57
CA GLY A 856 21.12 39.04 -9.66
C GLY A 856 21.15 40.50 -9.23
N TYR A 857 21.25 40.80 -7.93
CA TYR A 857 21.51 42.16 -7.45
C TYR A 857 22.99 42.51 -7.67
N ASN A 858 23.28 43.76 -8.01
CA ASN A 858 24.67 44.22 -8.09
C ASN A 858 25.31 44.32 -6.68
N ASP A 859 26.64 44.31 -6.60
CA ASP A 859 27.38 44.26 -5.33
C ASP A 859 26.94 45.35 -4.33
N LYS A 860 26.62 46.55 -4.83
CA LYS A 860 26.26 47.70 -3.98
C LYS A 860 24.83 47.60 -3.46
N ALA A 861 23.90 47.17 -4.31
CA ALA A 861 22.53 46.85 -3.93
C ALA A 861 22.48 45.71 -2.91
N ALA A 862 23.23 44.64 -3.16
CA ALA A 862 23.32 43.51 -2.24
C ALA A 862 23.90 43.92 -0.88
N ALA A 863 24.99 44.70 -0.83
CA ALA A 863 25.61 45.15 0.41
C ALA A 863 24.74 46.10 1.25
N ALA A 864 23.85 46.87 0.61
CA ALA A 864 22.94 47.76 1.30
C ALA A 864 21.66 47.04 1.77
N LEU A 865 21.11 46.17 0.93
CA LEU A 865 19.86 45.43 1.22
C LEU A 865 20.06 44.25 2.18
N SER A 866 21.29 43.73 2.28
CA SER A 866 21.65 42.68 3.25
C SER A 866 21.69 43.17 4.70
N LYS A 867 21.79 44.50 4.92
CA LYS A 867 21.77 45.10 6.25
C LYS A 867 20.42 44.87 6.94
N GLN A 868 20.44 44.68 8.25
CA GLN A 868 19.22 44.42 9.00
C GLN A 868 18.75 45.55 9.91
N GLY A 869 17.45 45.56 10.21
CA GLY A 869 16.84 46.44 11.20
C GLY A 869 17.35 46.16 12.61
N GLY A 870 17.84 47.19 13.30
CA GLY A 870 18.44 47.06 14.64
C GLY A 870 17.42 46.86 15.77
N VAL A 871 17.87 46.26 16.87
CA VAL A 871 17.10 45.86 18.08
C VAL A 871 16.33 47.01 18.77
N LEU A 872 16.69 48.27 18.53
CA LEU A 872 16.03 49.45 19.11
C LEU A 872 14.89 50.02 18.25
N SER A 873 14.69 49.49 17.05
CA SER A 873 13.50 49.72 16.22
C SER A 873 12.56 48.53 16.39
N GLY A 874 11.25 48.70 16.33
CA GLY A 874 10.28 47.59 16.42
C GLY A 874 10.37 46.55 15.28
N ALA A 875 11.47 46.50 14.53
CA ALA A 875 11.73 45.70 13.33
C ALA A 875 13.01 44.85 13.44
N ALA A 876 13.39 44.44 14.66
CA ALA A 876 14.56 43.61 14.88
C ALA A 876 14.53 42.34 14.00
N GLY A 877 15.52 42.18 13.14
CA GLY A 877 15.66 41.00 12.25
C GLY A 877 14.76 41.00 11.01
N SER A 878 14.08 42.11 10.68
CA SER A 878 13.28 42.22 9.46
C SER A 878 14.16 42.52 8.23
N GLY A 879 14.04 41.69 7.19
CA GLY A 879 14.67 41.90 5.90
C GLY A 879 14.07 43.08 5.13
N GLN A 880 14.88 43.74 4.31
CA GLN A 880 14.45 44.90 3.53
C GLN A 880 13.63 44.51 2.29
N LEU A 881 13.91 43.34 1.70
CA LEU A 881 13.25 42.87 0.48
C LEU A 881 11.74 42.62 0.62
N PRO A 882 11.20 42.02 1.69
CA PRO A 882 9.75 41.90 1.88
C PRO A 882 8.99 43.23 1.81
N PHE A 883 9.58 44.31 2.32
CA PHE A 883 8.98 45.65 2.27
C PHE A 883 9.09 46.28 0.88
N LEU A 884 10.20 46.08 0.18
CA LEU A 884 10.37 46.51 -1.21
C LEU A 884 9.47 45.74 -2.18
N GLN A 885 9.23 44.47 -1.92
CA GLN A 885 8.26 43.67 -2.64
C GLN A 885 6.85 44.17 -2.36
N LYS A 886 6.52 44.43 -1.08
CA LYS A 886 5.22 45.01 -0.74
C LYS A 886 5.02 46.37 -1.40
N TYR A 887 6.08 47.18 -1.52
CA TYR A 887 6.06 48.41 -2.31
C TYR A 887 5.75 48.12 -3.78
N ALA A 888 6.46 47.20 -4.41
CA ALA A 888 6.22 46.79 -5.78
C ALA A 888 4.80 46.25 -6.00
N GLU A 889 4.29 45.43 -5.08
CA GLU A 889 2.90 44.93 -5.09
C GLU A 889 1.89 46.08 -5.07
N LEU A 890 2.04 47.02 -4.13
CA LEU A 890 1.16 48.18 -4.03
C LEU A 890 1.26 49.11 -5.26
N LYS A 891 2.39 49.05 -5.98
CA LYS A 891 2.61 49.76 -7.26
C LYS A 891 2.27 48.91 -8.50
N HIS A 892 1.85 47.65 -8.32
CA HIS A 892 1.58 46.68 -9.38
C HIS A 892 2.78 46.40 -10.31
N VAL A 893 3.99 46.43 -9.75
CA VAL A 893 5.26 46.18 -10.45
C VAL A 893 5.76 44.76 -10.16
N PRO A 894 6.13 43.97 -11.19
CA PRO A 894 6.64 42.61 -10.97
C PRO A 894 8.08 42.61 -10.41
N ALA A 895 8.48 41.49 -9.79
CA ALA A 895 9.75 41.39 -9.04
C ALA A 895 11.03 41.57 -9.90
N ASP A 896 10.99 41.21 -11.17
CA ASP A 896 12.06 41.41 -12.15
C ASP A 896 12.32 42.91 -12.43
N ARG A 897 11.23 43.69 -12.48
CA ARG A 897 11.28 45.16 -12.62
C ARG A 897 11.77 45.83 -11.35
N LEU A 898 11.38 45.32 -10.19
CA LEU A 898 11.90 45.78 -8.90
C LEU A 898 13.43 45.61 -8.82
N GLN A 899 13.95 44.44 -9.18
CA GLN A 899 15.40 44.21 -9.22
C GLN A 899 16.10 45.14 -10.23
N SER A 900 15.53 45.29 -11.42
CA SER A 900 16.09 46.16 -12.47
C SER A 900 16.15 47.62 -12.02
N TRP A 901 15.10 48.10 -11.34
CA TRP A 901 15.07 49.45 -10.76
C TRP A 901 16.14 49.62 -9.68
N ILE A 902 16.22 48.70 -8.71
CA ILE A 902 17.24 48.73 -7.65
C ILE A 902 18.64 48.74 -8.24
N ASN A 903 18.90 47.89 -9.24
CA ASN A 903 20.21 47.80 -9.90
C ASN A 903 20.57 49.05 -10.72
N SER A 904 19.59 49.87 -11.09
CA SER A 904 19.80 51.12 -11.83
C SER A 904 20.16 52.32 -10.94
N LEU A 905 19.94 52.21 -9.63
CA LEU A 905 20.22 53.27 -8.66
C LEU A 905 21.72 53.48 -8.45
N SER A 906 22.12 54.73 -8.19
CA SER A 906 23.48 55.06 -7.79
C SER A 906 23.80 54.52 -6.40
N PRO A 907 25.09 54.38 -6.03
CA PRO A 907 25.49 53.89 -4.70
C PRO A 907 24.85 54.68 -3.54
N ASP A 908 24.81 56.00 -3.67
CA ASP A 908 24.23 56.87 -2.65
C ASP A 908 22.71 56.70 -2.59
N GLN A 909 22.05 56.53 -3.75
CA GLN A 909 20.60 56.32 -3.82
C GLN A 909 20.18 54.98 -3.19
N VAL A 910 20.94 53.91 -3.42
CA VAL A 910 20.69 52.60 -2.80
C VAL A 910 20.82 52.68 -1.28
N GLU A 911 21.81 53.40 -0.75
CA GLU A 911 22.01 53.56 0.70
C GLU A 911 20.85 54.36 1.33
N GLN A 912 20.35 55.39 0.64
CA GLN A 912 19.18 56.13 1.11
C GLN A 912 17.90 55.30 1.05
N LEU A 913 17.69 54.55 -0.05
CA LEU A 913 16.59 53.60 -0.17
C LEU A 913 16.59 52.61 1.01
N SER A 914 17.75 52.01 1.29
CA SER A 914 17.92 51.07 2.40
C SER A 914 17.50 51.68 3.75
N LYS A 915 17.96 52.90 4.05
CA LYS A 915 17.56 53.62 5.28
C LYS A 915 16.06 53.83 5.38
N ARG A 916 15.40 54.20 4.28
CA ARG A 916 13.94 54.43 4.26
C ARG A 916 13.14 53.14 4.37
N VAL A 917 13.63 52.06 3.79
CA VAL A 917 13.01 50.73 3.94
C VAL A 917 13.11 50.25 5.38
N LEU A 918 14.28 50.40 6.02
CA LEU A 918 14.44 50.05 7.45
C LEU A 918 13.56 50.92 8.36
N GLN A 919 13.42 52.21 8.06
CA GLN A 919 12.49 53.09 8.75
C GLN A 919 11.03 52.61 8.59
N THR A 920 10.64 52.25 7.37
CA THR A 920 9.31 51.71 7.05
C THR A 920 9.04 50.40 7.78
N ALA A 921 10.04 49.51 7.85
CA ALA A 921 9.95 48.27 8.61
C ALA A 921 9.73 48.55 10.10
N GLY A 922 10.49 49.49 10.68
CA GLY A 922 10.34 49.94 12.06
C GLY A 922 8.94 50.48 12.37
N ASP A 923 8.44 51.36 11.49
CA ASP A 923 7.11 51.96 11.60
C ASP A 923 5.96 50.97 11.34
N SER A 924 6.27 49.83 10.72
CA SER A 924 5.34 48.72 10.47
C SER A 924 5.47 47.57 11.48
N GLU A 925 6.27 47.73 12.54
CA GLU A 925 6.54 46.69 13.55
C GLU A 925 7.10 45.38 12.95
N GLY A 926 7.87 45.49 11.86
CA GLY A 926 8.46 44.34 11.17
C GLY A 926 7.51 43.48 10.34
N ASP A 927 6.22 43.86 10.23
CA ASP A 927 5.22 43.16 9.42
C ASP A 927 4.96 43.91 8.08
N PRO A 928 5.40 43.37 6.93
CA PRO A 928 5.10 43.95 5.61
C PRO A 928 3.61 44.11 5.33
N GLY A 929 2.75 43.28 5.95
CA GLY A 929 1.30 43.40 5.79
C GLY A 929 0.73 44.72 6.32
N ARG A 930 1.47 45.42 7.18
CA ARG A 930 1.11 46.74 7.71
C ARG A 930 1.60 47.90 6.86
N PHE A 931 2.41 47.63 5.84
CA PHE A 931 2.76 48.61 4.81
C PHE A 931 1.66 48.65 3.75
N SER A 932 1.03 49.82 3.56
CA SER A 932 -0.22 49.96 2.82
C SER A 932 -0.25 51.19 1.89
N ASP A 933 -1.22 51.25 0.99
CA ASP A 933 -1.52 52.44 0.17
C ASP A 933 -2.59 53.35 0.81
N GLY A 934 -2.71 53.28 2.14
CA GLY A 934 -3.69 54.05 2.92
C GLY A 934 -3.25 55.50 3.22
N PRO A 935 -4.11 56.30 3.87
CA PRO A 935 -3.75 57.65 4.30
C PRO A 935 -2.63 57.63 5.35
N ALA A 936 -1.80 58.67 5.34
CA ALA A 936 -0.68 58.82 6.27
C ALA A 936 -1.11 58.63 7.73
N GLN A 937 -0.39 57.79 8.45
CA GLN A 937 -0.67 57.52 9.86
C GLN A 937 0.28 58.31 10.75
N THR A 938 -0.22 58.80 11.89
CA THR A 938 0.58 59.55 12.86
C THR A 938 0.55 58.87 14.22
N LYS A 939 1.72 58.69 14.82
CA LYS A 939 1.88 58.21 16.20
C LYS A 939 2.30 59.35 17.11
N ILE A 940 1.66 59.43 18.28
CA ILE A 940 2.02 60.37 19.32
C ILE A 940 3.13 59.73 20.15
N ILE A 941 4.30 60.35 20.20
CA ILE A 941 5.44 59.88 20.99
C ILE A 941 5.61 60.78 22.21
N ALA A 942 5.69 60.16 23.38
CA ALA A 942 6.00 60.85 24.63
C ALA A 942 7.48 61.25 24.63
N THR A 943 7.77 62.54 24.53
CA THR A 943 9.14 63.08 24.41
C THR A 943 9.75 63.48 25.77
N GLY A 944 9.09 63.18 26.89
CA GLY A 944 9.46 63.71 28.21
C GLY A 944 9.25 65.23 28.35
N SER A 945 8.67 65.88 27.34
CA SER A 945 8.28 67.29 27.30
C SER A 945 6.75 67.42 27.42
N PRO A 946 6.20 68.52 27.96
CA PRO A 946 4.74 68.71 28.07
C PRO A 946 4.00 68.78 26.73
N PHE A 947 4.72 68.84 25.61
CA PHE A 947 4.16 68.78 24.26
C PHE A 947 4.56 67.46 23.61
N PRO A 948 3.62 66.52 23.41
CA PRO A 948 3.93 65.27 22.75
C PRO A 948 4.19 65.53 21.25
N ALA A 949 5.20 64.85 20.70
CA ALA A 949 5.52 64.98 19.29
C ALA A 949 4.63 64.05 18.45
N GLN A 950 4.00 64.59 17.40
CA GLN A 950 3.36 63.78 16.37
C GLN A 950 4.40 63.40 15.33
N VAL A 951 4.62 62.11 15.14
CA VAL A 951 5.50 61.56 14.10
C VAL A 951 4.63 60.87 13.06
N THR A 952 4.82 61.25 11.79
CA THR A 952 4.19 60.54 10.67
C THR A 952 4.96 59.26 10.40
N LEU A 953 4.26 58.14 10.36
CA LEU A 953 4.82 56.81 10.13
C LEU A 953 5.07 56.61 8.63
N ALA A 954 6.22 56.04 8.29
CA ALA A 954 6.59 55.67 6.93
C ALA A 954 5.87 54.39 6.43
N ASN A 955 4.85 53.91 7.13
CA ASN A 955 4.12 52.68 6.82
C ASN A 955 3.05 52.83 5.70
N THR A 956 3.11 53.92 4.94
CA THR A 956 2.24 54.14 3.77
C THR A 956 3.05 54.54 2.55
N VAL A 957 2.63 54.08 1.37
CA VAL A 957 3.33 54.35 0.08
C VAL A 957 3.55 55.84 -0.13
N GLY A 958 2.54 56.67 0.11
CA GLY A 958 2.65 58.12 -0.08
C GLY A 958 3.66 58.81 0.86
N VAL A 959 3.84 58.31 2.08
CA VAL A 959 4.87 58.86 3.00
C VAL A 959 6.25 58.33 2.64
N PHE A 960 6.34 57.05 2.28
CA PHE A 960 7.59 56.41 1.83
C PHE A 960 8.16 57.11 0.59
N GLU A 961 7.36 57.33 -0.45
CA GLU A 961 7.77 58.03 -1.68
C GLU A 961 8.19 59.48 -1.42
N LYS A 962 7.47 60.20 -0.54
CA LYS A 962 7.85 61.56 -0.14
C LYS A 962 9.24 61.60 0.51
N TYR A 963 9.63 60.55 1.23
CA TYR A 963 10.97 60.45 1.79
C TYR A 963 12.02 60.09 0.74
N LEU A 964 11.68 59.24 -0.25
CA LEU A 964 12.55 58.96 -1.39
C LEU A 964 12.85 60.22 -2.22
N ASP A 965 11.83 61.05 -2.49
CA ASP A 965 11.98 62.35 -3.16
C ASP A 965 12.98 63.26 -2.42
N GLY A 966 12.86 63.33 -1.09
CA GLY A 966 13.74 64.13 -0.24
C GLY A 966 15.21 63.68 -0.26
N ASP A 967 15.46 62.40 -0.55
CA ASP A 967 16.78 61.81 -0.63
C ASP A 967 17.31 61.66 -2.07
N GLY A 968 16.55 62.11 -3.07
CA GLY A 968 16.93 62.03 -4.49
C GLY A 968 16.89 60.61 -5.06
N VAL A 969 16.08 59.72 -4.50
CA VAL A 969 15.87 58.35 -5.00
C VAL A 969 14.68 58.35 -5.97
N PRO A 970 14.85 58.01 -7.26
CA PRO A 970 13.74 57.95 -8.21
C PRO A 970 12.76 56.84 -7.84
N HIS A 971 11.45 57.07 -8.01
CA HIS A 971 10.41 56.07 -7.70
C HIS A 971 10.47 54.84 -8.62
N LEU A 972 9.88 53.75 -8.13
CA LEU A 972 9.76 52.45 -8.84
C LEU A 972 8.78 52.51 -10.01
#